data_AF-A0A1V5SG28-F1
#
_entry.id   AF-A0A1V5SG28-F1
#
_cell.length_a   1.000
_cell.length_b   1.000
_cell.length_c   1.000
_cell.angle_alpha   90.00
_cell.angle_beta   90.00
_cell.angle_gamma   90.00
#
_symmetry.space_group_name_H-M   'P 1'
#
loop_
_entity.id
_entity.type
_entity.pdbx_description
1 polymer ?
#
loop_
_entity_poly.entity_id
_entity_poly.type
_entity_poly.pdbx_seq_one_letter_code
_entity_poly.pdbx_strand_id
1 'polypeptide(L)'
;MNFDEMKSMSGNENWCVIIQSYPSKLKKDLVQRVSEIFSLEKKDAKQAISNTPLILIDGLSFAMAARIKNFFSRLGATVETTNHDMIKKNCFQVMWPEVPDLSFFLKDEISPSQPARSPKEQQQPVEKKSENPKAKSPFSFLKQTQAEKQEPESSEVESGDGETPQPKSRESVSQNLPLEDISAPVPSGATGEPEVETPAVSRSDEEETPAADPGVWERKAKELSERLAKIQDGKQKKAGESSAELGEIKSKLKERLMAEHAKSEQEAKDQGSPQESPAEKSANETGDLPELDEQNQALSRKVQELEEELRLKDIELGETDSIRDRCRDLESKIRELEAQREQTMNSVDGELQNLNGQKQSLESKVAELETQLTQARAAQSQFENSSADFSREKSEWAAKIGDLENQIQEKSGQIQERENHCATLQSQVDELTGKVAELNDLAQRRQSEWDEQMRQNESAAQTAKDELARLTRELETERESCQTQSAELNQKIEELETQVRDQQQAVDDAARAADELKAKEAGLLQRMESSERELGKARDLLNTREQALRERDQILEDLEKKLEDLILEHQEFEKIREENARFNEERADLVQKFEGQLAEQESKLAKMQEDFRRTRSRTERKLTAASRELGEWVRGVDALRSGLQKLIMFLASDTTSLEPEKRITSARSMSTRSDGASGGTPLQEK
;
A
#
# COMPACT_ATOMS: atom_id res chain seq x y z
N MET A 1 -28.39 -23.04 -0.36
CA MET A 1 -27.72 -21.77 -0.02
C MET A 1 -28.77 -20.69 -0.15
N ASN A 2 -29.16 -20.07 0.96
CA ASN A 2 -30.20 -19.05 1.00
C ASN A 2 -29.61 -17.67 0.71
N PHE A 3 -30.44 -16.77 0.19
CA PHE A 3 -30.04 -15.39 -0.11
C PHE A 3 -29.64 -14.61 1.17
N ASP A 4 -30.15 -15.01 2.34
CA ASP A 4 -29.76 -14.47 3.65
C ASP A 4 -28.31 -14.82 4.04
N GLU A 5 -27.77 -15.97 3.61
CA GLU A 5 -26.40 -16.39 3.96
C GLU A 5 -25.36 -15.49 3.28
N MET A 6 -25.58 -15.12 2.00
CA MET A 6 -24.67 -14.21 1.29
C MET A 6 -24.67 -12.78 1.85
N LYS A 7 -25.73 -12.36 2.54
CA LYS A 7 -25.79 -11.05 3.21
C LYS A 7 -24.96 -10.99 4.50
N SER A 8 -24.44 -12.12 4.99
CA SER A 8 -23.56 -12.19 6.18
C SER A 8 -22.08 -11.90 5.91
N MET A 9 -21.66 -11.86 4.64
CA MET A 9 -20.25 -11.67 4.24
C MET A 9 -19.83 -10.20 4.18
N SER A 10 -20.78 -9.26 4.08
CA SER A 10 -20.55 -7.86 4.46
C SER A 10 -20.31 -7.84 5.96
N GLY A 11 -19.06 -7.64 6.39
CA GLY A 11 -18.65 -7.81 7.79
C GLY A 11 -19.55 -7.03 8.75
N ASN A 12 -20.40 -7.74 9.50
CA ASN A 12 -21.40 -7.14 10.37
C ASN A 12 -20.71 -6.33 11.48
N GLU A 13 -20.68 -5.00 11.33
CA GLU A 13 -20.26 -4.06 12.37
C GLU A 13 -21.32 -4.03 13.49
N ASN A 14 -21.31 -5.08 14.32
CA ASN A 14 -22.19 -5.25 15.45
C ASN A 14 -21.44 -4.95 16.76
N TRP A 15 -20.84 -3.76 16.86
CA TRP A 15 -20.19 -3.30 18.08
C TRP A 15 -21.23 -2.82 19.08
N CYS A 16 -21.02 -3.14 20.35
CA CYS A 16 -21.79 -2.59 21.45
C CYS A 16 -20.91 -1.74 22.38
N VAL A 17 -21.55 -0.84 23.12
CA VAL A 17 -20.92 0.01 24.12
C VAL A 17 -21.38 -0.45 25.50
N ILE A 18 -20.42 -0.86 26.34
CA ILE A 18 -20.69 -1.44 27.66
C ILE A 18 -20.15 -0.52 28.75
N ILE A 19 -21.02 0.00 29.61
CA ILE A 19 -20.62 0.67 30.85
C ILE A 19 -20.35 -0.42 31.89
N GLN A 20 -19.07 -0.69 32.17
CA GLN A 20 -18.65 -1.67 33.17
C GLN A 20 -18.89 -1.17 34.60
N SER A 21 -18.44 0.06 34.88
CA SER A 21 -18.43 0.63 36.23
C SER A 21 -18.33 2.17 36.18
N TYR A 22 -18.63 2.83 37.30
CA TYR A 22 -18.50 4.29 37.43
C TYR A 22 -18.30 4.67 38.92
N PRO A 23 -17.62 5.79 39.23
CA PRO A 23 -17.51 6.30 40.58
C PRO A 23 -18.89 6.68 41.15
N SER A 24 -19.19 6.26 42.38
CA SER A 24 -20.47 6.54 43.05
C SER A 24 -20.81 8.04 43.14
N LYS A 25 -19.78 8.90 43.24
CA LYS A 25 -19.89 10.36 43.20
C LYS A 25 -20.52 10.89 41.90
N LEU A 26 -20.20 10.27 40.77
CA LEU A 26 -20.63 10.69 39.42
C LEU A 26 -21.96 10.04 38.99
N LYS A 27 -22.56 9.18 39.83
CA LYS A 27 -23.82 8.48 39.51
C LYS A 27 -24.95 9.43 39.13
N LYS A 28 -25.04 10.60 39.77
CA LYS A 28 -26.08 11.61 39.45
C LYS A 28 -25.91 12.17 38.04
N ASP A 29 -24.68 12.53 37.69
CA ASP A 29 -24.37 13.22 36.44
C ASP A 29 -24.43 12.26 35.26
N LEU A 30 -23.95 11.01 35.45
CA LEU A 30 -24.09 9.93 34.47
C LEU A 30 -25.58 9.62 34.18
N VAL A 31 -26.41 9.50 35.22
CA VAL A 31 -27.87 9.31 35.06
C VAL A 31 -28.53 10.51 34.38
N GLN A 32 -28.09 11.74 34.71
CA GLN A 32 -28.60 12.96 34.07
C GLN A 32 -28.27 12.99 32.58
N ARG A 33 -27.03 12.68 32.18
CA ARG A 33 -26.61 12.64 30.78
C ARG A 33 -27.25 11.50 29.99
N VAL A 34 -27.44 10.32 30.59
CA VAL A 34 -28.19 9.22 29.94
C VAL A 34 -29.67 9.59 29.77
N SER A 35 -30.29 10.24 30.76
CA SER A 35 -31.67 10.76 30.64
C SER A 35 -31.80 11.83 29.54
N GLU A 36 -30.82 12.73 29.41
CA GLU A 36 -30.80 13.78 28.38
C GLU A 36 -30.61 13.22 26.97
N ILE A 37 -29.59 12.38 26.75
CA ILE A 37 -29.22 11.91 25.40
C ILE A 37 -30.23 10.89 24.87
N PHE A 38 -30.72 10.00 25.74
CA PHE A 38 -31.59 8.90 25.34
C PHE A 38 -33.08 9.17 25.62
N SER A 39 -33.43 10.40 26.03
CA SER A 39 -34.79 10.83 26.38
C SER A 39 -35.51 9.95 27.42
N LEU A 40 -34.76 9.22 28.25
CA LEU A 40 -35.30 8.37 29.32
C LEU A 40 -35.81 9.19 30.51
N GLU A 41 -36.83 8.68 31.20
CA GLU A 41 -37.14 9.14 32.56
C GLU A 41 -35.91 8.97 33.48
N LYS A 42 -35.69 9.95 34.36
CA LYS A 42 -34.59 9.92 35.34
C LYS A 42 -34.67 8.73 36.32
N LYS A 43 -35.83 8.08 36.44
CA LYS A 43 -36.00 6.83 37.20
C LYS A 43 -35.39 5.65 36.45
N ASP A 44 -35.70 5.52 35.17
CA ASP A 44 -35.32 4.38 34.33
C ASP A 44 -33.83 4.46 33.98
N ALA A 45 -33.33 5.66 33.65
CA ALA A 45 -31.89 5.90 33.52
C ALA A 45 -31.13 5.56 34.82
N LYS A 46 -31.69 5.85 36.00
CA LYS A 46 -31.11 5.46 37.30
C LYS A 46 -31.18 3.95 37.54
N GLN A 47 -32.22 3.27 37.07
CA GLN A 47 -32.36 1.82 37.20
C GLN A 47 -31.39 1.09 36.27
N ALA A 48 -31.33 1.46 34.98
CA ALA A 48 -30.36 0.93 34.02
C ALA A 48 -28.92 1.11 34.50
N ILE A 49 -28.53 2.33 34.91
CA ILE A 49 -27.19 2.60 35.46
C ILE A 49 -26.95 1.92 36.83
N SER A 50 -27.98 1.39 37.50
CA SER A 50 -27.78 0.54 38.69
C SER A 50 -27.48 -0.93 38.36
N ASN A 51 -27.69 -1.35 37.12
CA ASN A 51 -27.47 -2.71 36.64
C ASN A 51 -26.19 -2.84 35.79
N THR A 52 -25.12 -2.10 36.13
CA THR A 52 -23.81 -2.27 35.47
C THR A 52 -23.15 -3.59 35.90
N PRO A 53 -22.55 -4.38 34.98
CA PRO A 53 -22.21 -4.03 33.60
C PRO A 53 -23.41 -4.00 32.64
N LEU A 54 -23.52 -2.89 31.90
CA LEU A 54 -24.70 -2.53 31.11
C LEU A 54 -24.32 -2.26 29.65
N ILE A 55 -24.92 -2.97 28.71
CA ILE A 55 -24.90 -2.61 27.29
C ILE A 55 -25.83 -1.41 27.08
N LEU A 56 -25.25 -0.26 26.75
CA LEU A 56 -25.98 0.97 26.50
C LEU A 56 -26.64 0.95 25.12
N ILE A 57 -25.90 0.54 24.08
CA ILE A 57 -26.40 0.33 22.72
C ILE A 57 -25.64 -0.84 22.09
N ASP A 58 -26.31 -1.57 21.19
CA ASP A 58 -25.76 -2.66 20.38
C ASP A 58 -26.03 -2.38 18.88
N GLY A 59 -25.35 -3.06 17.96
CA GLY A 59 -25.53 -2.86 16.51
C GLY A 59 -24.89 -1.58 15.95
N LEU A 60 -23.79 -1.10 16.55
CA LEU A 60 -23.10 0.12 16.12
C LEU A 60 -21.88 -0.15 15.22
N SER A 61 -21.60 0.80 14.33
CA SER A 61 -20.30 0.90 13.68
C SER A 61 -19.17 1.15 14.69
N PHE A 62 -17.95 0.68 14.39
CA PHE A 62 -16.82 0.84 15.32
C PHE A 62 -16.55 2.32 15.65
N ALA A 63 -16.63 3.19 14.64
CA ALA A 63 -16.43 4.63 14.79
C ALA A 63 -17.48 5.26 15.72
N MET A 64 -18.77 4.88 15.61
CA MET A 64 -19.82 5.38 16.50
C MET A 64 -19.63 4.86 17.92
N ALA A 65 -19.35 3.57 18.08
CA ALA A 65 -19.08 2.95 19.38
C ALA A 65 -17.90 3.63 20.11
N ALA A 66 -16.82 3.96 19.38
CA ALA A 66 -15.67 4.68 19.91
C ALA A 66 -16.01 6.13 20.34
N ARG A 67 -16.83 6.87 19.59
CA ARG A 67 -17.29 8.22 19.97
C ARG A 67 -18.09 8.20 21.27
N ILE A 68 -19.06 7.27 21.37
CA ILE A 68 -19.91 7.12 22.56
C ILE A 68 -19.08 6.69 23.78
N LYS A 69 -18.14 5.76 23.61
CA LYS A 69 -17.16 5.41 24.65
C LYS A 69 -16.38 6.63 25.14
N ASN A 70 -15.78 7.39 24.23
CA ASN A 70 -14.99 8.58 24.58
C ASN A 70 -15.83 9.63 25.32
N PHE A 71 -17.09 9.83 24.93
CA PHE A 71 -18.01 10.72 25.65
C PHE A 71 -18.26 10.27 27.10
N PHE A 72 -18.63 9.01 27.32
CA PHE A 72 -18.90 8.52 28.67
C PHE A 72 -17.64 8.34 29.54
N SER A 73 -16.47 8.08 28.94
CA SER A 73 -15.20 8.12 29.67
C SER A 73 -14.75 9.53 30.05
N ARG A 74 -15.07 10.57 29.26
CA ARG A 74 -14.93 11.98 29.70
C ARG A 74 -15.84 12.32 30.90
N LEU A 75 -16.98 11.63 31.05
CA LEU A 75 -17.84 11.68 32.24
C LEU A 75 -17.36 10.78 33.40
N GLY A 76 -16.16 10.19 33.30
CA GLY A 76 -15.55 9.38 34.35
C GLY A 76 -16.14 7.98 34.51
N ALA A 77 -16.87 7.46 33.51
CA ALA A 77 -17.34 6.07 33.50
C ALA A 77 -16.32 5.14 32.82
N THR A 78 -16.14 3.94 33.37
CA THR A 78 -15.36 2.86 32.76
C THR A 78 -16.21 2.24 31.66
N VAL A 79 -15.88 2.52 30.41
CA VAL A 79 -16.65 2.11 29.23
C VAL A 79 -15.78 1.33 28.25
N GLU A 80 -16.29 0.20 27.81
CA GLU A 80 -15.68 -0.66 26.80
C GLU A 80 -16.53 -0.73 25.53
N THR A 81 -15.88 -1.17 24.45
CA THR A 81 -16.46 -1.35 23.12
C THR A 81 -16.09 -2.75 22.66
N THR A 82 -17.09 -3.59 22.37
CA THR A 82 -16.84 -4.99 22.00
C THR A 82 -17.85 -5.48 20.96
N ASN A 83 -17.38 -6.37 20.09
CA ASN A 83 -18.20 -7.15 19.16
C ASN A 83 -18.42 -8.60 19.66
N HIS A 84 -17.92 -8.95 20.86
CA HIS A 84 -17.79 -10.34 21.29
C HIS A 84 -19.01 -10.83 22.10
N ASP A 85 -19.85 -11.68 21.50
CA ASP A 85 -21.14 -12.13 22.06
C ASP A 85 -21.08 -12.72 23.47
N MET A 86 -19.99 -13.41 23.84
CA MET A 86 -19.80 -13.92 25.21
C MET A 86 -19.81 -12.80 26.27
N ILE A 87 -19.33 -11.60 25.92
CA ILE A 87 -19.33 -10.44 26.81
C ILE A 87 -20.73 -9.82 26.84
N LYS A 88 -21.38 -9.71 25.68
CA LYS A 88 -22.77 -9.22 25.57
C LYS A 88 -23.72 -10.05 26.46
N LYS A 89 -23.63 -11.39 26.40
CA LYS A 89 -24.45 -12.32 27.19
C LYS A 89 -24.28 -12.20 28.71
N ASN A 90 -23.18 -11.59 29.18
CA ASN A 90 -22.90 -11.40 30.61
C ASN A 90 -23.25 -9.99 31.11
N CYS A 91 -23.83 -9.13 30.26
CA CYS A 91 -24.18 -7.75 30.59
C CYS A 91 -25.69 -7.52 30.47
N PHE A 92 -26.24 -6.62 31.28
CA PHE A 92 -27.64 -6.22 31.14
C PHE A 92 -27.81 -5.36 29.89
N GLN A 93 -28.79 -5.65 29.03
CA GLN A 93 -29.07 -4.87 27.83
C GLN A 93 -30.21 -3.87 28.06
N VAL A 94 -30.01 -2.60 27.70
CA VAL A 94 -31.14 -1.65 27.62
C VAL A 94 -31.96 -1.97 26.36
N MET A 95 -33.23 -2.34 26.56
CA MET A 95 -34.18 -2.52 25.46
C MET A 95 -34.83 -1.18 25.12
N TRP A 96 -34.44 -0.61 23.99
CA TRP A 96 -34.95 0.65 23.48
C TRP A 96 -36.26 0.43 22.70
N PRO A 97 -37.39 1.10 23.03
CA PRO A 97 -38.64 0.98 22.27
C PRO A 97 -38.55 1.54 20.84
N GLU A 98 -37.70 2.56 20.67
CA GLU A 98 -37.33 3.19 19.40
C GLU A 98 -35.82 3.47 19.46
N VAL A 99 -35.12 3.41 18.33
CA VAL A 99 -33.65 3.58 18.30
C VAL A 99 -33.29 5.03 18.68
N PRO A 100 -32.47 5.27 19.72
CA PRO A 100 -32.16 6.61 20.19
C PRO A 100 -31.36 7.41 19.15
N ASP A 101 -31.62 8.72 19.04
CA ASP A 101 -30.93 9.59 18.08
C ASP A 101 -29.44 9.76 18.41
N LEU A 102 -28.58 9.16 17.57
CA LEU A 102 -27.13 9.23 17.71
C LEU A 102 -26.53 10.47 17.01
N SER A 103 -27.35 11.31 16.37
CA SER A 103 -26.90 12.54 15.69
C SER A 103 -26.22 13.54 16.63
N PHE A 104 -26.42 13.41 17.95
CA PHE A 104 -25.65 14.13 18.97
C PHE A 104 -24.14 13.84 18.85
N PHE A 105 -23.75 12.57 18.71
CA PHE A 105 -22.35 12.13 18.64
C PHE A 105 -21.67 12.39 17.28
N LEU A 106 -22.42 12.86 16.28
CA LEU A 106 -21.90 13.23 14.96
C LEU A 106 -21.51 14.72 14.85
N LYS A 107 -21.98 15.58 15.77
CA LYS A 107 -21.86 17.05 15.63
C LYS A 107 -20.54 17.64 16.15
N ASP A 108 -19.76 16.88 16.92
CA ASP A 108 -18.52 17.34 17.58
C ASP A 108 -17.30 17.49 16.64
N GLU A 109 -17.43 17.20 15.34
CA GLU A 109 -16.28 17.09 14.41
C GLU A 109 -15.98 18.35 13.56
N ILE A 110 -16.77 19.43 13.70
CA ILE A 110 -16.59 20.67 12.89
C ILE A 110 -16.54 21.92 13.78
N SER A 111 -15.46 22.09 14.56
CA SER A 111 -14.99 23.40 15.05
C SER A 111 -13.59 23.31 15.71
N PRO A 112 -12.51 23.70 15.01
CA PRO A 112 -11.23 23.96 15.65
C PRO A 112 -11.21 25.34 16.35
N SER A 113 -10.75 25.36 17.60
CA SER A 113 -10.20 26.51 18.34
C SER A 113 -10.96 27.87 18.31
N GLN A 114 -11.63 28.18 19.43
CA GLN A 114 -11.50 29.52 20.03
C GLN A 114 -10.99 29.40 21.47
N PRO A 115 -10.06 30.26 21.91
CA PRO A 115 -9.48 30.19 23.25
C PRO A 115 -10.45 30.72 24.33
N ALA A 116 -10.32 30.18 25.55
CA ALA A 116 -11.22 30.50 26.66
C ALA A 116 -11.06 31.95 27.17
N ARG A 117 -12.19 32.63 27.41
CA ARG A 117 -12.24 33.82 28.27
C ARG A 117 -12.49 33.42 29.73
N SER A 118 -11.73 34.02 30.64
CA SER A 118 -11.82 33.84 32.08
C SER A 118 -13.04 34.58 32.70
N PRO A 119 -13.46 34.22 33.94
CA PRO A 119 -14.79 34.59 34.45
C PRO A 119 -14.81 35.83 35.38
N LYS A 120 -16.05 36.27 35.65
CA LYS A 120 -16.52 37.35 36.55
C LYS A 120 -16.67 38.73 35.91
N GLU A 121 -17.92 39.18 35.82
CA GLU A 121 -18.33 40.37 36.57
C GLU A 121 -19.78 40.16 37.09
N GLN A 122 -20.19 40.91 38.11
CA GLN A 122 -21.47 40.75 38.80
C GLN A 122 -22.40 41.93 38.48
N GLN A 123 -23.63 41.66 38.04
CA GLN A 123 -24.76 42.56 38.30
C GLN A 123 -26.14 41.90 38.15
N GLN A 124 -27.02 42.26 39.07
CA GLN A 124 -28.44 41.94 39.20
C GLN A 124 -29.08 43.11 39.98
N PRO A 125 -30.41 43.25 40.08
CA PRO A 125 -31.47 42.76 39.17
C PRO A 125 -32.51 43.86 38.83
N VAL A 126 -33.35 43.66 37.81
CA VAL A 126 -34.66 44.34 37.70
C VAL A 126 -35.75 43.32 37.30
N GLU A 127 -36.92 43.45 37.92
CA GLU A 127 -38.01 42.46 37.92
C GLU A 127 -38.96 42.52 36.70
N LYS A 128 -39.93 41.58 36.74
CA LYS A 128 -41.31 41.62 36.18
C LYS A 128 -41.49 41.26 34.69
N LYS A 129 -42.63 40.72 34.26
CA LYS A 129 -43.62 39.77 34.85
C LYS A 129 -44.73 39.57 33.81
N SER A 130 -45.18 38.33 33.54
CA SER A 130 -46.49 37.99 32.90
C SER A 130 -46.75 38.60 31.48
N GLU A 131 -47.68 38.15 30.65
CA GLU A 131 -48.74 37.12 30.77
C GLU A 131 -49.06 36.48 29.41
N ASN A 132 -49.91 35.46 29.41
CA ASN A 132 -50.45 34.71 28.24
C ASN A 132 -51.88 34.26 28.63
N PRO A 133 -52.83 33.84 27.75
CA PRO A 133 -52.93 33.93 26.28
C PRO A 133 -54.25 34.59 25.80
N LYS A 134 -54.46 34.69 24.47
CA LYS A 134 -55.65 34.15 23.78
C LYS A 134 -55.62 34.29 22.26
N ALA A 135 -56.29 33.35 21.57
CA ALA A 135 -56.48 33.35 20.12
C ALA A 135 -57.80 34.03 19.71
N LYS A 136 -57.86 34.53 18.45
CA LYS A 136 -59.03 34.42 17.56
C LYS A 136 -58.74 34.87 16.12
N SER A 137 -58.89 33.93 15.19
CA SER A 137 -59.33 34.16 13.79
C SER A 137 -60.86 34.44 13.79
N PRO A 138 -61.57 34.84 12.70
CA PRO A 138 -61.16 34.87 11.28
C PRO A 138 -61.62 36.08 10.43
N PHE A 139 -61.23 36.09 9.14
CA PHE A 139 -62.03 36.39 7.92
C PHE A 139 -61.03 36.38 6.72
N SER A 140 -60.87 35.34 5.91
CA SER A 140 -61.77 34.73 4.90
C SER A 140 -62.06 35.61 3.67
N PHE A 141 -61.50 35.25 2.51
CA PHE A 141 -62.11 35.51 1.21
C PHE A 141 -61.83 34.37 0.22
N LEU A 142 -62.79 34.08 -0.67
CA LEU A 142 -62.78 32.95 -1.60
C LEU A 142 -62.33 33.37 -3.01
N LYS A 143 -61.61 32.48 -3.72
CA LYS A 143 -62.18 31.82 -4.93
C LYS A 143 -61.41 30.56 -5.35
N GLN A 144 -62.08 29.72 -6.16
CA GLN A 144 -61.69 28.36 -6.49
C GLN A 144 -62.25 27.94 -7.86
N THR A 145 -61.39 27.46 -8.76
CA THR A 145 -61.63 26.64 -9.98
C THR A 145 -60.22 26.22 -10.46
N GLN A 146 -59.81 24.95 -10.64
CA GLN A 146 -60.31 23.86 -11.52
C GLN A 146 -60.33 24.23 -13.01
N ALA A 147 -59.78 23.43 -13.94
CA ALA A 147 -59.06 22.15 -13.82
C ALA A 147 -58.19 21.83 -15.07
N GLU A 148 -57.36 20.77 -14.99
CA GLU A 148 -57.09 19.74 -16.04
C GLU A 148 -56.53 20.21 -17.42
N LYS A 149 -55.38 19.71 -17.96
CA LYS A 149 -55.18 18.36 -18.52
C LYS A 149 -53.74 18.09 -19.06
N GLN A 150 -53.34 16.80 -19.08
CA GLN A 150 -52.44 16.09 -20.03
C GLN A 150 -50.92 16.40 -20.19
N GLU A 151 -50.15 15.37 -19.80
CA GLU A 151 -48.88 14.80 -20.34
C GLU A 151 -48.97 14.32 -21.83
N PRO A 152 -47.92 13.75 -22.50
CA PRO A 152 -46.55 13.36 -22.05
C PRO A 152 -45.35 13.64 -23.01
N GLU A 153 -44.17 13.11 -22.61
CA GLU A 153 -43.14 12.40 -23.43
C GLU A 153 -41.97 13.10 -24.16
N SER A 154 -40.78 12.46 -24.05
CA SER A 154 -39.54 12.57 -24.88
C SER A 154 -38.72 13.88 -24.80
N SER A 155 -37.38 13.92 -24.98
CA SER A 155 -36.34 12.88 -25.14
C SER A 155 -34.91 13.44 -24.84
N GLU A 156 -33.93 12.53 -24.64
CA GLU A 156 -32.51 12.60 -25.10
C GLU A 156 -31.53 13.71 -24.57
N VAL A 157 -30.31 13.38 -24.08
CA VAL A 157 -29.01 13.16 -24.79
C VAL A 157 -28.44 14.49 -25.37
N GLU A 158 -27.18 14.93 -25.19
CA GLU A 158 -25.96 14.40 -24.55
C GLU A 158 -25.00 15.56 -24.13
N SER A 159 -23.82 15.21 -23.56
CA SER A 159 -22.49 15.85 -23.69
C SER A 159 -22.30 17.37 -23.89
N GLY A 160 -21.43 17.97 -23.05
CA GLY A 160 -20.84 19.30 -23.27
C GLY A 160 -19.63 19.55 -22.36
N ASP A 161 -18.46 19.78 -22.96
CA ASP A 161 -17.15 19.75 -22.28
C ASP A 161 -16.84 20.96 -21.38
N GLY A 162 -16.02 20.73 -20.35
CA GLY A 162 -15.43 21.76 -19.50
C GLY A 162 -13.97 22.02 -19.85
N GLU A 163 -13.68 23.07 -20.62
CA GLU A 163 -12.30 23.48 -20.92
C GLU A 163 -11.55 24.04 -19.69
N THR A 164 -10.24 23.77 -19.64
CA THR A 164 -9.34 24.22 -18.57
C THR A 164 -8.38 25.31 -19.09
N PRO A 165 -8.22 26.46 -18.39
CA PRO A 165 -7.34 27.54 -18.84
C PRO A 165 -5.86 27.29 -18.49
N GLN A 166 -4.96 27.46 -19.46
CA GLN A 166 -3.50 27.49 -19.23
C GLN A 166 -3.02 28.82 -18.62
N PRO A 167 -2.00 28.81 -17.73
CA PRO A 167 -1.23 30.00 -17.38
C PRO A 167 -0.19 30.33 -18.46
N LYS A 168 0.13 31.62 -18.64
CA LYS A 168 1.23 32.08 -19.51
C LYS A 168 2.44 32.54 -18.71
N SER A 169 3.62 32.24 -19.23
CA SER A 169 4.93 32.63 -18.70
C SER A 169 5.24 34.13 -18.91
N ARG A 170 6.13 34.67 -18.09
CA ARG A 170 6.94 35.84 -18.44
C ARG A 170 8.28 35.87 -17.68
N GLU A 171 9.28 36.49 -18.29
CA GLU A 171 10.70 36.35 -17.94
C GLU A 171 11.24 37.42 -16.98
N SER A 172 12.49 37.22 -16.57
CA SER A 172 13.28 37.99 -15.61
C SER A 172 14.04 39.19 -16.21
N VAL A 173 14.44 40.13 -15.34
CA VAL A 173 15.63 41.01 -15.51
C VAL A 173 16.27 41.20 -14.13
N SER A 174 17.61 41.27 -14.07
CA SER A 174 18.38 41.36 -12.81
C SER A 174 19.33 42.57 -12.78
N GLN A 175 19.52 43.17 -11.60
CA GLN A 175 20.67 44.00 -11.20
C GLN A 175 20.95 43.67 -9.70
N ASN A 176 22.14 43.31 -9.18
CA ASN A 176 23.53 43.81 -9.29
C ASN A 176 23.69 45.24 -8.70
N LEU A 177 24.60 45.57 -7.76
CA LEU A 177 25.84 44.95 -7.23
C LEU A 177 26.08 45.28 -5.71
N PRO A 178 27.14 44.77 -5.03
CA PRO A 178 27.33 44.83 -3.56
C PRO A 178 28.50 45.73 -3.05
N LEU A 179 28.63 45.83 -1.71
CA LEU A 179 29.85 46.01 -0.89
C LEU A 179 29.60 45.26 0.44
N GLU A 180 30.47 44.43 1.04
CA GLU A 180 31.90 44.49 1.43
C GLU A 180 32.18 45.02 2.85
N ASP A 181 33.23 44.47 3.46
CA ASP A 181 33.44 44.31 4.91
C ASP A 181 34.87 44.75 5.31
N ILE A 182 35.01 45.69 6.26
CA ILE A 182 36.32 46.19 6.75
C ILE A 182 36.26 46.56 8.24
N SER A 183 37.33 46.23 8.97
CA SER A 183 37.53 46.50 10.40
C SER A 183 38.13 47.89 10.75
N ALA A 184 38.32 48.13 12.05
CA ALA A 184 38.99 49.24 12.76
C ALA A 184 40.41 49.62 12.22
N PRO A 185 41.09 50.75 12.64
CA PRO A 185 40.97 51.43 13.95
C PRO A 185 41.22 52.97 14.10
N VAL A 186 40.88 53.48 15.30
CA VAL A 186 41.56 54.45 16.21
C VAL A 186 42.88 55.09 15.69
N PRO A 187 43.09 56.45 15.72
CA PRO A 187 43.43 57.14 16.99
C PRO A 187 43.15 58.66 17.21
N SER A 188 43.07 59.01 18.52
CA SER A 188 43.57 60.23 19.22
C SER A 188 43.14 61.67 18.87
N GLY A 189 42.61 62.38 19.89
CA GLY A 189 43.31 63.60 20.41
C GLY A 189 42.48 64.86 20.74
N ALA A 190 42.52 65.29 22.03
CA ALA A 190 42.31 66.66 22.54
C ALA A 190 40.91 67.33 22.36
N THR A 191 40.40 68.27 23.18
CA THR A 191 40.73 68.84 24.53
C THR A 191 39.49 69.65 24.98
N GLY A 192 39.20 69.79 26.29
CA GLY A 192 38.21 70.80 26.75
C GLY A 192 37.54 70.56 28.11
N GLU A 193 38.24 70.86 29.20
CA GLU A 193 37.70 71.05 30.57
C GLU A 193 37.20 72.51 30.76
N PRO A 194 36.42 72.89 31.80
CA PRO A 194 36.78 72.70 33.22
C PRO A 194 35.64 72.35 34.23
N GLU A 195 36.08 72.19 35.48
CA GLU A 195 35.46 71.61 36.68
C GLU A 195 34.33 72.43 37.36
N VAL A 196 33.50 71.74 38.15
CA VAL A 196 33.05 72.15 39.50
C VAL A 196 33.04 70.91 40.42
N GLU A 197 33.34 71.08 41.71
CA GLU A 197 33.79 70.01 42.64
C GLU A 197 32.68 69.24 43.43
N THR A 198 33.16 68.30 44.28
CA THR A 198 32.53 67.72 45.49
C THR A 198 31.72 66.40 45.28
N PRO A 199 31.58 65.50 46.30
CA PRO A 199 32.40 64.28 46.24
C PRO A 199 31.62 62.97 46.49
N ALA A 200 31.76 61.99 45.59
CA ALA A 200 31.18 60.65 45.74
C ALA A 200 32.26 59.58 45.98
N VAL A 201 32.16 58.85 47.10
CA VAL A 201 33.04 57.71 47.43
C VAL A 201 32.31 56.40 47.13
N SER A 202 32.76 55.70 46.08
CA SER A 202 32.45 54.28 45.82
C SER A 202 33.78 53.56 45.59
N ARG A 203 34.18 52.58 46.40
CA ARG A 203 33.62 51.21 46.52
C ARG A 203 33.64 50.42 45.21
N SER A 204 34.74 49.69 45.07
CA SER A 204 34.76 48.32 44.54
C SER A 204 35.56 47.51 45.55
N ASP A 205 35.00 46.40 46.03
CA ASP A 205 35.66 45.14 46.43
C ASP A 205 34.64 44.22 47.12
N GLU A 206 34.97 42.94 47.19
CA GLU A 206 34.07 41.82 47.49
C GLU A 206 33.82 41.65 49.00
N GLU A 207 32.61 41.29 49.41
CA GLU A 207 32.38 40.72 50.75
C GLU A 207 31.20 39.72 50.73
N GLU A 208 31.36 38.61 51.46
CA GLU A 208 30.47 37.45 51.43
C GLU A 208 29.15 37.70 52.17
N THR A 209 28.06 37.03 51.77
CA THR A 209 26.80 37.03 52.53
C THR A 209 26.87 36.10 53.75
N PRO A 210 26.86 36.60 55.00
CA PRO A 210 26.84 35.72 56.17
C PRO A 210 25.43 35.10 56.34
N ALA A 211 25.35 33.78 56.32
CA ALA A 211 24.11 33.06 56.64
C ALA A 211 23.68 33.37 58.09
N ALA A 212 22.43 33.82 58.27
CA ALA A 212 21.93 34.29 59.56
C ALA A 212 21.75 33.12 60.57
N ASP A 213 22.66 33.01 61.54
CA ASP A 213 22.55 32.05 62.66
C ASP A 213 21.32 32.39 63.54
N PRO A 214 20.29 31.52 63.60
CA PRO A 214 19.10 31.76 64.42
C PRO A 214 19.41 31.84 65.92
N GLY A 215 20.54 31.27 66.38
CA GLY A 215 20.96 31.31 67.79
C GLY A 215 21.26 32.71 68.33
N VAL A 216 21.49 33.70 67.46
CA VAL A 216 21.75 35.10 67.88
C VAL A 216 20.46 35.77 68.38
N TRP A 217 19.33 35.54 67.70
CA TRP A 217 18.04 36.14 68.07
C TRP A 217 17.51 35.61 69.40
N GLU A 218 17.68 34.31 69.67
CA GLU A 218 17.22 33.70 70.93
C GLU A 218 17.99 34.24 72.15
N ARG A 219 19.31 34.50 72.01
CA ARG A 219 20.11 35.16 73.05
C ARG A 219 19.61 36.59 73.31
N LYS A 220 19.34 37.35 72.26
CA LYS A 220 18.86 38.74 72.35
C LYS A 220 17.46 38.84 72.97
N ALA A 221 16.59 37.86 72.71
CA ALA A 221 15.29 37.73 73.37
C ALA A 221 15.41 37.41 74.87
N LYS A 222 16.35 36.55 75.27
CA LYS A 222 16.65 36.23 76.67
C LYS A 222 17.26 37.40 77.44
N GLU A 223 18.14 38.20 76.82
CA GLU A 223 18.66 39.42 77.44
C GLU A 223 17.52 40.42 77.72
N LEU A 224 16.61 40.63 76.77
CA LEU A 224 15.49 41.57 76.93
C LEU A 224 14.51 41.14 78.02
N SER A 225 14.22 39.84 78.18
CA SER A 225 13.31 39.37 79.24
C SER A 225 13.93 39.47 80.64
N GLU A 226 15.23 39.20 80.81
CA GLU A 226 15.93 39.44 82.08
C GLU A 226 15.94 40.95 82.43
N ARG A 227 16.17 41.80 81.43
CA ARG A 227 16.21 43.26 81.58
C ARG A 227 14.84 43.84 81.98
N LEU A 228 13.74 43.27 81.48
CA LEU A 228 12.37 43.62 81.89
C LEU A 228 12.06 43.20 83.34
N ALA A 229 12.42 41.97 83.73
CA ALA A 229 12.23 41.50 85.12
C ALA A 229 12.94 42.42 86.13
N LYS A 230 14.18 42.81 85.83
CA LYS A 230 15.00 43.73 86.66
C LYS A 230 14.38 45.12 86.85
N ILE A 231 13.65 45.62 85.84
CA ILE A 231 12.90 46.88 85.91
C ILE A 231 11.63 46.71 86.78
N GLN A 232 10.97 45.55 86.72
CA GLN A 232 9.75 45.27 87.46
C GLN A 232 10.01 45.15 88.97
N ASP A 233 11.06 44.44 89.38
CA ASP A 233 11.50 44.37 90.79
C ASP A 233 11.90 45.76 91.33
N GLY A 234 12.66 46.53 90.53
CA GLY A 234 13.05 47.90 90.89
C GLY A 234 11.86 48.84 91.10
N LYS A 235 10.74 48.58 90.41
CA LYS A 235 9.48 49.34 90.59
C LYS A 235 8.73 48.93 91.86
N GLN A 236 8.73 47.65 92.23
CA GLN A 236 8.13 47.20 93.48
C GLN A 236 8.90 47.73 94.71
N LYS A 237 10.24 47.71 94.68
CA LYS A 237 11.06 48.18 95.81
C LYS A 237 10.80 49.65 96.17
N LYS A 238 10.79 50.54 95.18
CA LYS A 238 10.52 51.98 95.38
C LYS A 238 9.11 52.26 95.92
N ALA A 239 8.12 51.44 95.58
CA ALA A 239 6.76 51.57 96.11
C ALA A 239 6.67 51.23 97.62
N GLY A 240 7.55 50.37 98.13
CA GLY A 240 7.65 50.09 99.56
C GLY A 240 8.28 51.26 100.34
N GLU A 241 9.35 51.85 99.80
CA GLU A 241 10.11 52.92 100.45
C GLU A 241 9.24 54.18 100.69
N SER A 242 8.54 54.69 99.66
CA SER A 242 7.65 55.86 99.81
C SER A 242 6.42 55.63 100.70
N SER A 243 6.05 54.38 100.97
CA SER A 243 4.95 54.05 101.90
C SER A 243 5.35 54.24 103.36
N ALA A 244 6.62 53.96 103.70
CA ALA A 244 7.15 54.10 105.05
C ALA A 244 7.30 55.58 105.46
N GLU A 245 7.86 56.42 104.59
CA GLU A 245 8.07 57.85 104.83
C GLU A 245 6.76 58.60 105.13
N LEU A 246 5.68 58.25 104.41
CA LEU A 246 4.36 58.86 104.57
C LEU A 246 3.71 58.50 105.92
N GLY A 247 4.07 57.35 106.50
CA GLY A 247 3.66 56.97 107.86
C GLY A 247 4.31 57.83 108.95
N GLU A 248 5.60 58.14 108.82
CA GLU A 248 6.35 58.91 109.82
C GLU A 248 5.88 60.38 109.89
N ILE A 249 5.65 61.01 108.73
CA ILE A 249 5.13 62.37 108.63
C ILE A 249 3.75 62.50 109.32
N LYS A 250 2.89 61.49 109.13
CA LYS A 250 1.53 61.48 109.70
C LYS A 250 1.53 61.34 111.24
N SER A 251 2.57 60.74 111.82
CA SER A 251 2.76 60.70 113.27
C SER A 251 3.09 62.10 113.83
N LYS A 252 4.12 62.76 113.27
CA LYS A 252 4.63 64.06 113.74
C LYS A 252 3.60 65.19 113.65
N LEU A 253 2.66 65.13 112.70
CA LEU A 253 1.58 66.11 112.58
C LEU A 253 0.56 66.00 113.73
N LYS A 254 0.27 64.78 114.20
CA LYS A 254 -0.72 64.53 115.27
C LYS A 254 -0.23 65.01 116.63
N GLU A 255 1.09 64.99 116.86
CA GLU A 255 1.72 65.41 118.10
C GLU A 255 1.62 66.93 118.32
N ARG A 256 1.86 67.75 117.28
CA ARG A 256 1.75 69.22 117.37
C ARG A 256 0.35 69.71 117.74
N LEU A 257 -0.70 69.11 117.17
CA LEU A 257 -2.09 69.55 117.34
C LEU A 257 -2.57 69.40 118.80
N MET A 258 -1.98 68.48 119.56
CA MET A 258 -2.26 68.28 120.99
C MET A 258 -1.61 69.36 121.89
N ALA A 259 -0.56 70.04 121.43
CA ALA A 259 0.19 71.02 122.22
C ALA A 259 -0.40 72.44 122.16
N GLU A 260 -1.14 72.77 121.10
CA GLU A 260 -1.66 74.12 120.86
C GLU A 260 -2.92 74.43 121.67
N HIS A 261 -3.81 73.44 121.83
CA HIS A 261 -5.04 73.58 122.62
C HIS A 261 -4.82 73.89 124.12
N ALA A 262 -3.65 73.56 124.68
CA ALA A 262 -3.34 73.77 126.09
C ALA A 262 -2.95 75.22 126.46
N LYS A 263 -2.96 76.16 125.50
CA LYS A 263 -2.36 77.49 125.68
C LYS A 263 -3.33 78.69 125.58
N SER A 264 -4.63 78.45 125.40
CA SER A 264 -5.62 79.50 125.06
C SER A 264 -6.66 79.81 126.15
N GLU A 265 -6.52 79.27 127.37
CA GLU A 265 -7.58 79.30 128.40
C GLU A 265 -7.30 80.25 129.58
N GLN A 266 -6.22 81.05 129.53
CA GLN A 266 -5.64 81.70 130.73
C GLN A 266 -5.84 83.24 130.82
N GLU A 267 -6.34 83.93 129.79
CA GLU A 267 -6.23 85.41 129.68
C GLU A 267 -7.59 86.13 129.46
N ALA A 268 -8.36 86.39 130.53
CA ALA A 268 -9.47 87.37 130.53
C ALA A 268 -9.99 87.78 131.93
N LYS A 269 -9.59 88.95 132.48
CA LYS A 269 -10.25 89.74 133.58
C LYS A 269 -9.44 90.98 134.00
N ASP A 270 -10.04 92.20 134.04
CA ASP A 270 -10.01 93.19 135.18
C ASP A 270 -10.37 94.69 134.86
N GLN A 271 -10.84 95.43 135.91
CA GLN A 271 -10.80 96.90 136.18
C GLN A 271 -11.68 97.91 135.39
N GLY A 272 -12.01 99.15 135.88
CA GLY A 272 -11.74 99.88 137.17
C GLY A 272 -12.32 101.35 137.20
N SER A 273 -12.40 102.10 138.34
CA SER A 273 -13.14 103.43 138.46
C SER A 273 -12.63 104.53 139.51
N PRO A 274 -13.39 105.28 140.40
CA PRO A 274 -13.33 106.78 140.53
C PRO A 274 -13.30 107.48 141.97
N GLN A 275 -13.68 108.79 142.09
CA GLN A 275 -14.18 109.60 143.28
C GLN A 275 -13.17 110.22 144.33
N GLU A 276 -13.39 111.34 145.10
CA GLU A 276 -14.34 112.52 145.13
C GLU A 276 -13.82 113.75 146.01
N SER A 277 -14.67 114.65 146.58
CA SER A 277 -14.35 115.93 147.33
C SER A 277 -15.55 116.41 148.25
N PRO A 278 -15.78 117.67 148.78
CA PRO A 278 -15.03 118.96 148.96
C PRO A 278 -15.28 119.75 150.34
N ALA A 279 -14.90 121.07 150.41
CA ALA A 279 -15.40 122.18 151.30
C ALA A 279 -14.99 122.23 152.83
N GLU A 280 -15.25 123.24 153.72
CA GLU A 280 -15.92 124.59 153.74
C GLU A 280 -15.56 125.46 155.01
N LYS A 281 -16.04 126.73 155.14
CA LYS A 281 -16.28 127.57 156.39
C LYS A 281 -15.07 128.10 157.23
N SER A 282 -15.14 128.99 158.27
CA SER A 282 -15.96 130.17 158.77
C SER A 282 -15.46 130.61 160.20
N ALA A 283 -15.73 131.75 160.90
CA ALA A 283 -16.18 133.15 160.70
C ALA A 283 -16.20 133.91 162.09
N ASN A 284 -16.58 135.21 162.17
CA ASN A 284 -16.85 136.04 163.41
C ASN A 284 -15.61 136.36 164.31
N GLU A 285 -15.52 137.27 165.33
CA GLU A 285 -16.33 138.35 166.00
C GLU A 285 -15.41 139.17 167.01
N THR A 286 -15.71 140.22 167.81
CA THR A 286 -16.77 141.26 168.08
C THR A 286 -16.05 142.52 168.70
N GLY A 287 -16.73 143.63 169.11
CA GLY A 287 -16.15 144.59 170.11
C GLY A 287 -16.75 146.01 170.26
N ASP A 288 -16.76 146.52 171.51
CA ASP A 288 -16.90 147.92 172.04
C ASP A 288 -16.49 147.87 173.56
N LEU A 289 -16.50 148.81 174.52
CA LEU A 289 -16.91 150.22 174.86
C LEU A 289 -16.07 150.56 176.15
N PRO A 290 -15.89 151.80 176.71
CA PRO A 290 -16.22 153.17 176.31
C PRO A 290 -14.95 153.91 175.76
N GLU A 291 -14.83 155.25 175.64
CA GLU A 291 -15.69 156.40 175.97
C GLU A 291 -15.70 157.46 174.84
N LEU A 292 -16.57 158.48 174.93
CA LEU A 292 -17.18 159.05 173.72
C LEU A 292 -16.21 159.78 172.76
N ASP A 293 -15.15 160.43 173.23
CA ASP A 293 -14.19 161.08 172.31
C ASP A 293 -13.23 160.09 171.62
N GLU A 294 -12.90 158.96 172.23
CA GLU A 294 -12.10 157.92 171.55
C GLU A 294 -12.93 157.15 170.50
N GLN A 295 -14.24 156.95 170.73
CA GLN A 295 -15.12 156.27 169.77
C GLN A 295 -15.20 157.01 168.41
N ASN A 296 -15.18 158.34 168.37
CA ASN A 296 -15.17 159.08 167.10
C ASN A 296 -13.87 158.88 166.30
N GLN A 297 -12.72 158.75 166.98
CA GLN A 297 -11.46 158.43 166.31
C GLN A 297 -11.42 156.96 165.85
N ALA A 298 -11.98 156.04 166.64
CA ALA A 298 -12.10 154.63 166.26
C ALA A 298 -13.01 154.43 165.05
N LEU A 299 -14.18 155.09 165.00
CA LEU A 299 -15.06 155.07 163.84
C LEU A 299 -14.39 155.66 162.59
N SER A 300 -13.61 156.73 162.73
CA SER A 300 -12.84 157.31 161.62
C SER A 300 -11.82 156.33 161.04
N ARG A 301 -11.08 155.59 161.89
CA ARG A 301 -10.19 154.51 161.43
C ARG A 301 -10.98 153.39 160.75
N LYS A 302 -12.14 153.01 161.28
CA LYS A 302 -12.96 151.93 160.73
C LYS A 302 -13.60 152.28 159.39
N VAL A 303 -13.87 153.57 159.13
CA VAL A 303 -14.20 154.06 157.78
C VAL A 303 -13.00 153.92 156.85
N GLN A 304 -11.79 154.30 157.27
CA GLN A 304 -10.57 154.11 156.45
C GLN A 304 -10.25 152.62 156.19
N GLU A 305 -10.47 151.73 157.15
CA GLU A 305 -10.35 150.28 156.97
C GLU A 305 -11.36 149.75 155.94
N LEU A 306 -12.62 150.22 155.99
CA LEU A 306 -13.64 149.86 155.01
C LEU A 306 -13.39 150.48 153.62
N GLU A 307 -12.80 151.67 153.54
CA GLU A 307 -12.38 152.30 152.27
C GLU A 307 -11.19 151.54 151.65
N GLU A 308 -10.20 151.11 152.43
CA GLU A 308 -9.14 150.22 151.98
C GLU A 308 -9.66 148.82 151.60
N GLU A 309 -10.61 148.25 152.35
CA GLU A 309 -11.24 146.95 152.02
C GLU A 309 -12.06 147.04 150.72
N LEU A 310 -12.77 148.15 150.49
CA LEU A 310 -13.52 148.38 149.26
C LEU A 310 -12.59 148.61 148.07
N ARG A 311 -11.47 149.33 148.27
CA ARG A 311 -10.40 149.49 147.27
C ARG A 311 -9.68 148.17 146.96
N LEU A 312 -9.54 147.28 147.93
CA LEU A 312 -9.06 145.90 147.72
C LEU A 312 -10.06 145.08 146.90
N LYS A 313 -11.37 145.18 147.19
CA LYS A 313 -12.41 144.51 146.40
C LYS A 313 -12.52 145.02 144.97
N ASP A 314 -12.30 146.31 144.72
CA ASP A 314 -12.19 146.84 143.35
C ASP A 314 -10.97 146.25 142.61
N ILE A 315 -9.87 145.95 143.31
CA ILE A 315 -8.72 145.24 142.75
C ILE A 315 -9.05 143.76 142.49
N GLU A 316 -9.69 143.06 143.42
CA GLU A 316 -10.16 141.67 143.24
C GLU A 316 -11.20 141.54 142.09
N LEU A 317 -12.04 142.56 141.88
CA LEU A 317 -12.94 142.65 140.72
C LEU A 317 -12.16 142.84 139.42
N GLY A 318 -11.12 143.69 139.40
CA GLY A 318 -10.20 143.80 138.27
C GLY A 318 -9.45 142.50 137.95
N GLU A 319 -9.02 141.76 138.98
CA GLU A 319 -8.39 140.44 138.82
C GLU A 319 -9.38 139.38 138.32
N THR A 320 -10.62 139.35 138.81
CA THR A 320 -11.63 138.40 138.35
C THR A 320 -12.17 138.71 136.94
N ASP A 321 -12.19 139.98 136.53
CA ASP A 321 -12.44 140.36 135.12
C ASP A 321 -11.27 139.94 134.22
N SER A 322 -10.02 140.15 134.66
CA SER A 322 -8.80 139.64 133.97
C SER A 322 -8.80 138.12 133.82
N ILE A 323 -9.20 137.38 134.87
CA ILE A 323 -9.40 135.93 134.81
C ILE A 323 -10.53 135.56 133.84
N ARG A 324 -11.66 136.30 133.84
CA ARG A 324 -12.79 136.04 132.93
C ARG A 324 -12.40 136.23 131.46
N ASP A 325 -11.62 137.27 131.16
CA ASP A 325 -11.11 137.52 129.81
C ASP A 325 -10.10 136.45 129.39
N ARG A 326 -9.17 136.06 130.27
CA ARG A 326 -8.27 134.91 130.04
C ARG A 326 -9.02 133.59 129.85
N CYS A 327 -10.13 133.36 130.56
CA CYS A 327 -10.99 132.21 130.34
C CYS A 327 -11.68 132.28 128.98
N ARG A 328 -12.14 133.46 128.53
CA ARG A 328 -12.71 133.65 127.18
C ARG A 328 -11.67 133.39 126.08
N ASP A 329 -10.43 133.81 126.28
CA ASP A 329 -9.32 133.52 125.37
C ASP A 329 -8.97 132.02 125.35
N LEU A 330 -8.98 131.34 126.50
CA LEU A 330 -8.78 129.90 126.57
C LEU A 330 -9.95 129.11 125.94
N GLU A 331 -11.21 129.53 126.13
CA GLU A 331 -12.37 128.98 125.41
C GLU A 331 -12.23 129.18 123.90
N SER A 332 -11.80 130.36 123.46
CA SER A 332 -11.52 130.66 122.05
C SER A 332 -10.44 129.73 121.50
N LYS A 333 -9.36 129.52 122.27
CA LYS A 333 -8.26 128.61 121.91
C LYS A 333 -8.67 127.14 121.90
N ILE A 334 -9.57 126.73 122.80
CA ILE A 334 -10.17 125.39 122.80
C ILE A 334 -11.02 125.20 121.54
N ARG A 335 -11.94 126.12 121.22
CA ARG A 335 -12.74 126.07 119.98
C ARG A 335 -11.88 126.06 118.73
N GLU A 336 -10.78 126.81 118.70
CA GLU A 336 -9.81 126.81 117.60
C GLU A 336 -9.11 125.45 117.47
N LEU A 337 -8.65 124.86 118.58
CA LEU A 337 -8.01 123.54 118.58
C LEU A 337 -8.99 122.39 118.28
N GLU A 338 -10.24 122.50 118.70
CA GLU A 338 -11.31 121.57 118.36
C GLU A 338 -11.64 121.64 116.87
N ALA A 339 -11.77 122.85 116.30
CA ALA A 339 -11.96 123.04 114.86
C ALA A 339 -10.74 122.55 114.05
N GLN A 340 -9.51 122.78 114.51
CA GLN A 340 -8.29 122.25 113.87
C GLN A 340 -8.23 120.71 113.96
N ARG A 341 -8.63 120.12 115.09
CA ARG A 341 -8.74 118.66 115.26
C ARG A 341 -9.82 118.08 114.34
N GLU A 342 -10.99 118.71 114.25
CA GLU A 342 -12.06 118.28 113.35
C GLU A 342 -11.65 118.43 111.88
N GLN A 343 -10.97 119.52 111.50
CA GLN A 343 -10.43 119.72 110.15
C GLN A 343 -9.39 118.66 109.80
N THR A 344 -8.46 118.36 110.71
CA THR A 344 -7.42 117.33 110.49
C THR A 344 -8.00 115.92 110.48
N MET A 345 -8.98 115.62 111.34
CA MET A 345 -9.71 114.34 111.32
C MET A 345 -10.48 114.16 110.00
N ASN A 346 -11.23 115.17 109.55
CA ASN A 346 -11.90 115.13 108.24
C ASN A 346 -10.92 114.99 107.07
N SER A 347 -9.71 115.57 107.17
CA SER A 347 -8.64 115.38 106.16
C SER A 347 -8.13 113.94 106.15
N VAL A 348 -7.85 113.36 107.32
CA VAL A 348 -7.40 111.97 107.47
C VAL A 348 -8.49 110.98 107.04
N ASP A 349 -9.76 111.22 107.36
CA ASP A 349 -10.88 110.41 106.89
C ASP A 349 -11.05 110.50 105.36
N GLY A 350 -10.81 111.67 104.77
CA GLY A 350 -10.75 111.85 103.31
C GLY A 350 -9.58 111.09 102.67
N GLU A 351 -8.39 111.12 103.27
CA GLU A 351 -7.23 110.34 102.83
C GLU A 351 -7.45 108.83 102.99
N LEU A 352 -8.08 108.38 104.09
CA LEU A 352 -8.44 106.98 104.32
C LEU A 352 -9.51 106.50 103.33
N GLN A 353 -10.51 107.32 103.00
CA GLN A 353 -11.49 107.00 101.97
C GLN A 353 -10.84 106.90 100.58
N ASN A 354 -9.93 107.82 100.24
CA ASN A 354 -9.16 107.78 99.00
C ASN A 354 -8.26 106.53 98.92
N LEU A 355 -7.49 106.23 99.97
CA LEU A 355 -6.65 105.04 100.07
C LEU A 355 -7.47 103.75 100.03
N ASN A 356 -8.65 103.70 100.65
CA ASN A 356 -9.55 102.56 100.57
C ASN A 356 -10.15 102.39 99.15
N GLY A 357 -10.48 103.49 98.46
CA GLY A 357 -10.90 103.45 97.06
C GLY A 357 -9.77 102.98 96.12
N GLN A 358 -8.54 103.43 96.35
CA GLN A 358 -7.35 102.94 95.64
C GLN A 358 -7.10 101.46 95.92
N LYS A 359 -7.21 101.02 97.18
CA LYS A 359 -7.13 99.61 97.59
C LYS A 359 -8.17 98.77 96.83
N GLN A 360 -9.44 99.16 96.85
CA GLN A 360 -10.51 98.45 96.14
C GLN A 360 -10.27 98.42 94.62
N SER A 361 -9.73 99.50 94.02
CA SER A 361 -9.32 99.52 92.61
C SER A 361 -8.17 98.55 92.33
N LEU A 362 -7.20 98.42 93.23
CA LEU A 362 -6.09 97.48 93.12
C LEU A 362 -6.54 96.03 93.33
N GLU A 363 -7.39 95.76 94.32
CA GLU A 363 -8.00 94.44 94.56
C GLU A 363 -8.81 93.99 93.34
N SER A 364 -9.60 94.88 92.73
CA SER A 364 -10.31 94.60 91.48
C SER A 364 -9.36 94.29 90.31
N LYS A 365 -8.23 95.00 90.20
CA LYS A 365 -7.21 94.75 89.15
C LYS A 365 -6.44 93.45 89.40
N VAL A 366 -6.17 93.09 90.65
CA VAL A 366 -5.55 91.81 91.00
C VAL A 366 -6.49 90.66 90.63
N ALA A 367 -7.77 90.74 91.00
CA ALA A 367 -8.77 89.75 90.60
C ALA A 367 -8.90 89.65 89.07
N GLU A 368 -8.91 90.79 88.35
CA GLU A 368 -8.91 90.79 86.88
C GLU A 368 -7.67 90.07 86.32
N LEU A 369 -6.46 90.43 86.78
CA LEU A 369 -5.21 89.80 86.35
C LEU A 369 -5.15 88.31 86.70
N GLU A 370 -5.73 87.87 87.82
CA GLU A 370 -5.86 86.44 88.17
C GLU A 370 -6.82 85.70 87.22
N THR A 371 -7.93 86.33 86.80
CA THR A 371 -8.80 85.75 85.76
C THR A 371 -8.12 85.70 84.39
N GLN A 372 -7.36 86.73 84.00
CA GLN A 372 -6.58 86.73 82.76
C GLN A 372 -5.47 85.65 82.81
N LEU A 373 -4.78 85.50 83.94
CA LEU A 373 -3.72 84.50 84.15
C LEU A 373 -4.26 83.06 84.11
N THR A 374 -5.44 82.81 84.68
CA THR A 374 -6.09 81.50 84.63
C THR A 374 -6.63 81.18 83.23
N GLN A 375 -7.19 82.16 82.51
CA GLN A 375 -7.55 82.02 81.10
C GLN A 375 -6.32 81.74 80.22
N ALA A 376 -5.21 82.45 80.41
CA ALA A 376 -3.97 82.23 79.66
C ALA A 376 -3.39 80.82 79.89
N ARG A 377 -3.41 80.31 81.14
CA ARG A 377 -3.02 78.93 81.47
C ARG A 377 -3.95 77.89 80.83
N ALA A 378 -5.26 78.14 80.80
CA ALA A 378 -6.21 77.26 80.13
C ALA A 378 -5.98 77.22 78.61
N ALA A 379 -5.74 78.37 77.98
CA ALA A 379 -5.39 78.47 76.56
C ALA A 379 -4.06 77.77 76.25
N GLN A 380 -3.02 77.95 77.09
CA GLN A 380 -1.75 77.23 76.95
C GLN A 380 -1.97 75.72 76.98
N SER A 381 -2.73 75.20 77.94
CA SER A 381 -3.02 73.77 78.02
C SER A 381 -3.81 73.26 76.80
N GLN A 382 -4.73 74.05 76.24
CA GLN A 382 -5.42 73.72 74.99
C GLN A 382 -4.46 73.66 73.79
N PHE A 383 -3.50 74.59 73.69
CA PHE A 383 -2.49 74.58 72.64
C PHE A 383 -1.50 73.41 72.80
N GLU A 384 -1.09 73.08 74.02
CA GLU A 384 -0.23 71.92 74.32
C GLU A 384 -0.93 70.60 73.95
N ASN A 385 -2.21 70.44 74.31
CA ASN A 385 -3.01 69.27 73.91
C ASN A 385 -3.16 69.19 72.37
N SER A 386 -3.53 70.29 71.71
CA SER A 386 -3.65 70.31 70.24
C SER A 386 -2.31 70.01 69.55
N SER A 387 -1.20 70.51 70.08
CA SER A 387 0.15 70.21 69.57
C SER A 387 0.52 68.74 69.77
N ALA A 388 0.09 68.11 70.86
CA ALA A 388 0.28 66.67 71.09
C ALA A 388 -0.55 65.84 70.11
N ASP A 389 -1.80 66.25 69.81
CA ASP A 389 -2.66 65.57 68.85
C ASP A 389 -2.18 65.72 67.41
N PHE A 390 -1.74 66.91 66.98
CA PHE A 390 -1.07 67.07 65.67
C PHE A 390 0.24 66.26 65.57
N SER A 391 0.96 66.06 66.68
CA SER A 391 2.15 65.21 66.73
C SER A 391 1.80 63.72 66.58
N ARG A 392 0.69 63.26 67.18
CA ARG A 392 0.13 61.92 66.96
C ARG A 392 -0.28 61.72 65.51
N GLU A 393 -1.09 62.63 64.97
CA GLU A 393 -1.58 62.55 63.58
C GLU A 393 -0.42 62.52 62.59
N LYS A 394 0.60 63.38 62.79
CA LYS A 394 1.84 63.35 61.98
C LYS A 394 2.57 62.01 62.07
N SER A 395 2.60 61.36 63.23
CA SER A 395 3.21 60.03 63.39
C SER A 395 2.38 58.93 62.71
N GLU A 396 1.06 59.03 62.73
CA GLU A 396 0.15 58.09 62.04
C GLU A 396 0.28 58.22 60.52
N TRP A 397 0.33 59.45 59.99
CA TRP A 397 0.60 59.70 58.57
C TRP A 397 2.00 59.23 58.17
N ALA A 398 3.03 59.42 59.00
CA ALA A 398 4.38 58.92 58.72
C ALA A 398 4.44 57.38 58.66
N ALA A 399 3.77 56.68 59.59
CA ALA A 399 3.65 55.22 59.54
C ALA A 399 2.92 54.75 58.27
N LYS A 400 1.81 55.41 57.92
CA LYS A 400 1.01 55.11 56.73
C LYS A 400 1.74 55.40 55.41
N ILE A 401 2.66 56.36 55.38
CA ILE A 401 3.58 56.58 54.25
C ILE A 401 4.52 55.38 54.13
N GLY A 402 5.17 54.95 55.22
CA GLY A 402 6.02 53.77 55.21
C GLY A 402 5.31 52.48 54.77
N ASP A 403 4.06 52.26 55.22
CA ASP A 403 3.23 51.14 54.76
C ASP A 403 2.93 51.17 53.25
N LEU A 404 2.78 52.37 52.67
CA LEU A 404 2.57 52.55 51.24
C LEU A 404 3.88 52.41 50.45
N GLU A 405 5.01 52.90 50.96
CA GLU A 405 6.34 52.70 50.37
C GLU A 405 6.71 51.21 50.33
N ASN A 406 6.44 50.46 51.41
CA ASN A 406 6.61 49.01 51.47
C ASN A 406 5.71 48.29 50.44
N GLN A 407 4.44 48.69 50.31
CA GLN A 407 3.53 48.14 49.29
C GLN A 407 3.99 48.46 47.86
N ILE A 408 4.55 49.64 47.62
CA ILE A 408 5.11 50.02 46.32
C ILE A 408 6.32 49.12 46.01
N GLN A 409 7.24 48.91 46.95
CA GLN A 409 8.38 47.99 46.75
C GLN A 409 7.94 46.55 46.48
N GLU A 410 6.97 46.03 47.25
CA GLU A 410 6.42 44.68 47.03
C GLU A 410 5.80 44.54 45.62
N LYS A 411 5.07 45.56 45.16
CA LYS A 411 4.42 45.57 43.84
C LYS A 411 5.43 45.75 42.71
N SER A 412 6.47 46.56 42.89
CA SER A 412 7.60 46.66 41.95
C SER A 412 8.34 45.33 41.81
N GLY A 413 8.60 44.62 42.92
CA GLY A 413 9.18 43.27 42.87
C GLY A 413 8.30 42.26 42.11
N GLN A 414 6.98 42.28 42.36
CA GLN A 414 6.01 41.45 41.63
C GLN A 414 5.85 41.82 40.14
N ILE A 415 6.15 43.06 39.76
CA ILE A 415 6.24 43.47 38.35
C ILE A 415 7.50 42.88 37.73
N GLN A 416 8.67 43.08 38.35
CA GLN A 416 9.95 42.57 37.85
C GLN A 416 9.99 41.04 37.73
N GLU A 417 9.40 40.31 38.70
CA GLU A 417 9.26 38.85 38.62
C GLU A 417 8.42 38.42 37.41
N ARG A 418 7.33 39.14 37.10
CA ARG A 418 6.48 38.89 35.94
C ARG A 418 7.16 39.27 34.62
N GLU A 419 7.92 40.35 34.59
CA GLU A 419 8.71 40.75 33.41
C GLU A 419 9.76 39.69 33.08
N ASN A 420 10.49 39.18 34.08
CA ASN A 420 11.42 38.06 33.94
C ASN A 420 10.71 36.78 33.46
N HIS A 421 9.52 36.48 33.98
CA HIS A 421 8.73 35.33 33.54
C HIS A 421 8.24 35.48 32.09
N CYS A 422 7.77 36.67 31.70
CA CYS A 422 7.39 36.99 30.32
C CYS A 422 8.57 36.88 29.36
N ALA A 423 9.76 37.37 29.72
CA ALA A 423 10.97 37.21 28.93
C ALA A 423 11.37 35.73 28.77
N THR A 424 11.23 34.93 29.83
CA THR A 424 11.47 33.48 29.79
C THR A 424 10.48 32.77 28.86
N LEU A 425 9.19 33.11 28.94
CA LEU A 425 8.15 32.57 28.07
C LEU A 425 8.36 32.99 26.60
N GLN A 426 8.78 34.24 26.35
CA GLN A 426 9.09 34.71 24.99
C GLN A 426 10.23 33.89 24.39
N SER A 427 11.33 33.69 25.13
CA SER A 427 12.44 32.85 24.67
C SER A 427 12.01 31.41 24.35
N GLN A 428 11.06 30.85 25.11
CA GLN A 428 10.50 29.52 24.82
C GLN A 428 9.59 29.52 23.58
N VAL A 429 8.83 30.59 23.34
CA VAL A 429 8.04 30.76 22.11
C VAL A 429 8.96 30.88 20.89
N ASP A 430 10.05 31.63 21.00
CA ASP A 430 11.02 31.82 19.92
C ASP A 430 11.75 30.50 19.59
N GLU A 431 12.17 29.74 20.62
CA GLU A 431 12.77 28.40 20.47
C GLU A 431 11.81 27.40 19.81
N LEU A 432 10.54 27.37 20.24
CA LEU A 432 9.51 26.52 19.64
C LEU A 432 9.17 26.94 18.20
N THR A 433 9.18 28.24 17.92
CA THR A 433 8.97 28.77 16.56
C THR A 433 10.12 28.35 15.63
N GLY A 434 11.36 28.41 16.09
CA GLY A 434 12.53 27.87 15.38
C GLY A 434 12.38 26.38 15.07
N LYS A 435 12.02 25.56 16.08
CA LYS A 435 11.79 24.11 15.91
C LYS A 435 10.65 23.79 14.94
N VAL A 436 9.58 24.60 14.91
CA VAL A 436 8.49 24.46 13.93
C VAL A 436 8.99 24.77 12.51
N ALA A 437 9.83 25.80 12.34
CA ALA A 437 10.44 26.09 11.04
C ALA A 437 11.37 24.96 10.58
N GLU A 438 12.26 24.44 11.43
CA GLU A 438 13.13 23.30 11.13
C GLU A 438 12.35 22.04 10.73
N LEU A 439 11.26 21.73 11.43
CA LEU A 439 10.39 20.60 11.11
C LEU A 439 9.62 20.80 9.79
N ASN A 440 9.21 22.03 9.48
CA ASN A 440 8.57 22.37 8.20
C ASN A 440 9.56 22.23 7.03
N ASP A 441 10.78 22.74 7.20
CA ASP A 441 11.89 22.58 6.24
C ASP A 441 12.21 21.10 5.98
N LEU A 442 12.28 20.30 7.05
CA LEU A 442 12.50 18.85 6.94
C LEU A 442 11.34 18.15 6.22
N ALA A 443 10.09 18.50 6.54
CA ALA A 443 8.91 17.95 5.87
C ALA A 443 8.90 18.31 4.37
N GLN A 444 9.22 19.56 4.01
CA GLN A 444 9.32 19.98 2.60
C GLN A 444 10.42 19.23 1.85
N ARG A 445 11.60 19.05 2.46
CA ARG A 445 12.69 18.25 1.86
C ARG A 445 12.26 16.79 1.65
N ARG A 446 11.59 16.18 2.63
CA ARG A 446 11.06 14.81 2.51
C ARG A 446 9.97 14.68 1.44
N GLN A 447 9.12 15.70 1.27
CA GLN A 447 8.15 15.73 0.17
C GLN A 447 8.87 15.75 -1.19
N SER A 448 9.85 16.65 -1.38
CA SER A 448 10.63 16.70 -2.63
C SER A 448 11.47 15.45 -2.90
N GLU A 449 12.01 14.79 -1.87
CA GLU A 449 12.65 13.47 -1.99
C GLU A 449 11.66 12.41 -2.49
N TRP A 450 10.43 12.41 -1.97
CA TRP A 450 9.39 11.45 -2.35
C TRP A 450 8.86 11.72 -3.77
N ASP A 451 8.59 12.98 -4.11
CA ASP A 451 8.13 13.39 -5.45
C ASP A 451 9.16 12.99 -6.53
N GLU A 452 10.46 13.21 -6.29
CA GLU A 452 11.52 12.82 -7.22
C GLU A 452 11.70 11.30 -7.28
N GLN A 453 11.59 10.56 -6.17
CA GLN A 453 11.57 9.09 -6.18
C GLN A 453 10.38 8.54 -6.97
N MET A 454 9.20 9.11 -6.82
CA MET A 454 8.00 8.73 -7.59
C MET A 454 8.20 9.01 -9.08
N ARG A 455 8.73 10.17 -9.45
CA ARG A 455 9.06 10.53 -10.85
C ARG A 455 10.11 9.59 -11.45
N GLN A 456 11.13 9.20 -10.68
CA GLN A 456 12.14 8.23 -11.11
C GLN A 456 11.52 6.84 -11.32
N ASN A 457 10.73 6.34 -10.36
CA ASN A 457 10.03 5.06 -10.46
C ASN A 457 9.06 5.01 -11.65
N GLU A 458 8.30 6.08 -11.90
CA GLU A 458 7.41 6.19 -13.07
C GLU A 458 8.20 6.16 -14.38
N SER A 459 9.32 6.90 -14.46
CA SER A 459 10.17 6.88 -15.66
C SER A 459 10.78 5.50 -15.93
N ALA A 460 11.22 4.79 -14.88
CA ALA A 460 11.77 3.44 -14.98
C ALA A 460 10.70 2.40 -15.36
N ALA A 461 9.48 2.53 -14.83
CA ALA A 461 8.35 1.70 -15.19
C ALA A 461 7.93 1.91 -16.65
N GLN A 462 7.96 3.15 -17.15
CA GLN A 462 7.67 3.45 -18.56
C GLN A 462 8.77 2.93 -19.50
N THR A 463 10.07 3.06 -19.16
CA THR A 463 11.13 2.45 -19.97
C THR A 463 11.04 0.93 -19.99
N ALA A 464 10.77 0.27 -18.86
CA ALA A 464 10.59 -1.18 -18.80
C ALA A 464 9.38 -1.66 -19.62
N LYS A 465 8.29 -0.88 -19.62
CA LYS A 465 7.09 -1.13 -20.45
C LYS A 465 7.38 -0.97 -21.94
N ASP A 466 8.18 0.01 -22.34
CA ASP A 466 8.58 0.20 -23.74
C ASP A 466 9.58 -0.87 -24.21
N GLU A 467 10.49 -1.33 -23.34
CA GLU A 467 11.36 -2.49 -23.59
C GLU A 467 10.56 -3.79 -23.74
N LEU A 468 9.58 -4.05 -22.86
CA LEU A 468 8.67 -5.19 -23.01
C LEU A 468 7.89 -5.09 -24.32
N ALA A 469 7.37 -3.92 -24.68
CA ALA A 469 6.68 -3.71 -25.95
C ALA A 469 7.60 -3.91 -27.17
N ARG A 470 8.91 -3.64 -27.05
CA ARG A 470 9.89 -3.98 -28.10
C ARG A 470 10.07 -5.49 -28.19
N LEU A 471 10.32 -6.16 -27.07
CA LEU A 471 10.53 -7.61 -27.01
C LEU A 471 9.30 -8.42 -27.48
N THR A 472 8.08 -7.98 -27.17
CA THR A 472 6.86 -8.60 -27.69
C THR A 472 6.80 -8.56 -29.21
N ARG A 473 7.09 -7.39 -29.84
CA ARG A 473 7.11 -7.26 -31.30
C ARG A 473 8.20 -8.11 -31.94
N GLU A 474 9.38 -8.17 -31.32
CA GLU A 474 10.48 -9.02 -31.80
C GLU A 474 10.08 -10.50 -31.79
N LEU A 475 9.52 -10.99 -30.67
CA LEU A 475 8.99 -12.36 -30.57
C LEU A 475 7.81 -12.63 -31.52
N GLU A 476 6.97 -11.63 -31.81
CA GLU A 476 5.92 -11.75 -32.83
C GLU A 476 6.51 -11.89 -34.24
N THR A 477 7.54 -11.10 -34.61
CA THR A 477 8.22 -11.25 -35.91
C THR A 477 9.02 -12.56 -36.03
N GLU A 478 9.65 -13.03 -34.96
CA GLU A 478 10.30 -14.35 -34.94
C GLU A 478 9.27 -15.48 -35.10
N ARG A 479 8.12 -15.37 -34.41
CA ARG A 479 7.00 -16.31 -34.54
C ARG A 479 6.43 -16.34 -35.96
N GLU A 480 6.21 -15.17 -36.57
CA GLU A 480 5.75 -15.07 -37.96
C GLU A 480 6.76 -15.72 -38.92
N SER A 481 8.06 -15.46 -38.75
CA SER A 481 9.11 -16.09 -39.56
C SER A 481 9.17 -17.61 -39.39
N CYS A 482 9.05 -18.12 -38.15
CA CYS A 482 8.96 -19.56 -37.89
C CYS A 482 7.69 -20.17 -38.51
N GLN A 483 6.58 -19.42 -38.51
CA GLN A 483 5.32 -19.85 -39.10
C GLN A 483 5.37 -19.89 -40.64
N THR A 484 6.03 -18.94 -41.30
CA THR A 484 6.25 -18.99 -42.76
C THR A 484 7.19 -20.14 -43.13
N GLN A 485 8.30 -20.33 -42.40
CA GLN A 485 9.21 -21.47 -42.62
C GLN A 485 8.49 -22.82 -42.43
N SER A 486 7.59 -22.92 -41.43
CA SER A 486 6.78 -24.13 -41.23
C SER A 486 5.81 -24.36 -42.40
N ALA A 487 5.18 -23.31 -42.93
CA ALA A 487 4.31 -23.41 -44.10
C ALA A 487 5.08 -23.84 -45.36
N GLU A 488 6.25 -23.25 -45.61
CA GLU A 488 7.15 -23.62 -46.72
C GLU A 488 7.60 -25.09 -46.63
N LEU A 489 7.97 -25.56 -45.44
CA LEU A 489 8.34 -26.96 -45.21
C LEU A 489 7.15 -27.92 -45.40
N ASN A 490 5.94 -27.55 -44.98
CA ASN A 490 4.74 -28.36 -45.21
C ASN A 490 4.40 -28.44 -46.71
N GLN A 491 4.46 -27.33 -47.46
CA GLN A 491 4.33 -27.35 -48.92
C GLN A 491 5.41 -28.24 -49.56
N LYS A 492 6.66 -28.16 -49.09
CA LYS A 492 7.75 -29.01 -49.59
C LYS A 492 7.51 -30.50 -49.31
N ILE A 493 6.83 -30.85 -48.21
CA ILE A 493 6.39 -32.22 -47.91
C ILE A 493 5.28 -32.64 -48.90
N GLU A 494 4.25 -31.84 -49.12
CA GLU A 494 3.19 -32.15 -50.11
C GLU A 494 3.74 -32.32 -51.54
N GLU A 495 4.72 -31.50 -51.93
CA GLU A 495 5.46 -31.62 -53.20
C GLU A 495 6.31 -32.91 -53.29
N LEU A 496 6.81 -33.43 -52.17
CA LEU A 496 7.53 -34.71 -52.14
C LEU A 496 6.57 -35.91 -52.09
N GLU A 497 5.45 -35.80 -51.39
CA GLU A 497 4.40 -36.83 -51.36
C GLU A 497 3.70 -37.00 -52.71
N THR A 498 3.52 -35.91 -53.47
CA THR A 498 3.07 -35.98 -54.88
C THR A 498 4.10 -36.70 -55.74
N GLN A 499 5.38 -36.29 -55.69
CA GLN A 499 6.44 -36.96 -56.44
C GLN A 499 6.59 -38.45 -56.10
N VAL A 500 6.45 -38.84 -54.83
CA VAL A 500 6.50 -40.25 -54.40
C VAL A 500 5.28 -41.02 -54.92
N ARG A 501 4.07 -40.43 -54.93
CA ARG A 501 2.88 -41.06 -55.52
C ARG A 501 3.01 -41.24 -57.03
N ASP A 502 3.51 -40.23 -57.74
CA ASP A 502 3.71 -40.29 -59.19
C ASP A 502 4.80 -41.32 -59.57
N GLN A 503 5.88 -41.39 -58.78
CA GLN A 503 6.92 -42.43 -58.93
C GLN A 503 6.39 -43.83 -58.63
N GLN A 504 5.59 -44.01 -57.58
CA GLN A 504 4.96 -45.31 -57.27
C GLN A 504 4.03 -45.75 -58.41
N GLN A 505 3.21 -44.85 -58.95
CA GLN A 505 2.36 -45.18 -60.10
C GLN A 505 3.22 -45.55 -61.33
N ALA A 506 4.31 -44.82 -61.60
CA ALA A 506 5.21 -45.16 -62.71
C ALA A 506 5.90 -46.53 -62.52
N VAL A 507 6.21 -46.93 -61.28
CA VAL A 507 6.71 -48.27 -60.95
C VAL A 507 5.63 -49.34 -61.15
N ASP A 508 4.39 -49.09 -60.73
CA ASP A 508 3.26 -50.00 -60.91
C ASP A 508 2.94 -50.21 -62.40
N ASP A 509 2.93 -49.14 -63.20
CA ASP A 509 2.72 -49.21 -64.65
C ASP A 509 3.90 -49.86 -65.38
N ALA A 510 5.14 -49.65 -64.94
CA ALA A 510 6.30 -50.37 -65.45
C ALA A 510 6.24 -51.88 -65.10
N ALA A 511 5.74 -52.24 -63.91
CA ALA A 511 5.53 -53.63 -63.52
C ALA A 511 4.45 -54.31 -64.37
N ARG A 512 3.32 -53.63 -64.62
CA ARG A 512 2.27 -54.10 -65.56
C ARG A 512 2.84 -54.33 -66.96
N ALA A 513 3.62 -53.38 -67.48
CA ALA A 513 4.27 -53.50 -68.79
C ALA A 513 5.29 -54.66 -68.84
N ALA A 514 6.04 -54.89 -67.75
CA ALA A 514 6.95 -56.02 -67.65
C ALA A 514 6.22 -57.37 -67.61
N ASP A 515 5.09 -57.48 -66.91
CA ASP A 515 4.26 -58.71 -66.90
C ASP A 515 3.55 -58.95 -68.23
N GLU A 516 3.10 -57.89 -68.92
CA GLU A 516 2.66 -57.98 -70.31
C GLU A 516 3.77 -58.49 -71.24
N LEU A 517 5.02 -58.04 -71.05
CA LEU A 517 6.17 -58.51 -71.84
C LEU A 517 6.50 -59.97 -71.55
N LYS A 518 6.48 -60.41 -70.28
CA LYS A 518 6.62 -61.84 -69.91
C LYS A 518 5.50 -62.70 -70.53
N ALA A 519 4.26 -62.19 -70.57
CA ALA A 519 3.14 -62.91 -71.20
C ALA A 519 3.30 -63.00 -72.73
N LYS A 520 3.79 -61.92 -73.37
CA LYS A 520 4.14 -61.92 -74.81
C LYS A 520 5.31 -62.85 -75.11
N GLU A 521 6.34 -62.87 -74.26
CA GLU A 521 7.48 -63.79 -74.33
C GLU A 521 7.04 -65.24 -74.18
N ALA A 522 6.26 -65.59 -73.15
CA ALA A 522 5.71 -66.94 -72.97
C ALA A 522 4.85 -67.38 -74.18
N GLY A 523 4.04 -66.47 -74.74
CA GLY A 523 3.29 -66.73 -75.97
C GLY A 523 4.17 -66.90 -77.22
N LEU A 524 5.33 -66.23 -77.29
CA LEU A 524 6.32 -66.42 -78.36
C LEU A 524 7.11 -67.72 -78.18
N LEU A 525 7.48 -68.09 -76.95
CA LEU A 525 8.08 -69.37 -76.62
C LEU A 525 7.13 -70.53 -77.01
N GLN A 526 5.87 -70.47 -76.61
CA GLN A 526 4.86 -71.47 -76.97
C GLN A 526 4.69 -71.60 -78.50
N ARG A 527 4.72 -70.48 -79.24
CA ARG A 527 4.73 -70.49 -80.72
C ARG A 527 6.00 -71.12 -81.28
N MET A 528 7.17 -70.75 -80.76
CA MET A 528 8.45 -71.32 -81.17
C MET A 528 8.48 -72.83 -80.96
N GLU A 529 8.10 -73.32 -79.78
CA GLU A 529 7.95 -74.77 -79.54
C GLU A 529 6.93 -75.42 -80.49
N SER A 530 5.85 -74.73 -80.87
CA SER A 530 4.87 -75.27 -81.83
C SER A 530 5.47 -75.41 -83.23
N SER A 531 6.24 -74.41 -83.68
CA SER A 531 6.98 -74.46 -84.94
C SER A 531 8.14 -75.45 -84.88
N GLU A 532 8.80 -75.65 -83.74
CA GLU A 532 9.80 -76.72 -83.56
C GLU A 532 9.17 -78.11 -83.64
N ARG A 533 7.99 -78.33 -83.05
CA ARG A 533 7.22 -79.57 -83.21
C ARG A 533 6.78 -79.79 -84.67
N GLU A 534 6.46 -78.73 -85.41
CA GLU A 534 6.14 -78.81 -86.84
C GLU A 534 7.37 -79.08 -87.71
N LEU A 535 8.51 -78.44 -87.41
CA LEU A 535 9.81 -78.72 -88.04
C LEU A 535 10.31 -80.14 -87.73
N GLY A 536 10.02 -80.65 -86.53
CA GLY A 536 10.24 -82.05 -86.15
C GLY A 536 9.45 -82.99 -87.06
N LYS A 537 8.12 -82.83 -87.11
CA LYS A 537 7.25 -83.60 -88.04
C LYS A 537 7.70 -83.48 -89.50
N ALA A 538 8.11 -82.30 -89.95
CA ALA A 538 8.59 -82.08 -91.30
C ALA A 538 9.93 -82.81 -91.56
N ARG A 539 10.83 -82.85 -90.57
CA ARG A 539 12.07 -83.64 -90.60
C ARG A 539 11.77 -85.13 -90.60
N ASP A 540 10.80 -85.61 -89.82
CA ASP A 540 10.40 -87.02 -89.81
C ASP A 540 9.74 -87.46 -91.14
N LEU A 541 8.92 -86.59 -91.73
CA LEU A 541 8.37 -86.77 -93.08
C LEU A 541 9.46 -86.73 -94.16
N LEU A 542 10.51 -85.94 -93.98
CA LEU A 542 11.65 -85.91 -94.90
C LEU A 542 12.55 -87.14 -94.73
N ASN A 543 12.82 -87.58 -93.50
CA ASN A 543 13.56 -88.81 -93.19
C ASN A 543 12.87 -90.05 -93.75
N THR A 544 11.55 -90.16 -93.57
CA THR A 544 10.75 -91.27 -94.13
C THR A 544 10.67 -91.21 -95.66
N ARG A 545 10.66 -90.02 -96.27
CA ARG A 545 10.78 -89.85 -97.72
C ARG A 545 12.19 -90.18 -98.24
N GLU A 546 13.25 -89.83 -97.52
CA GLU A 546 14.62 -90.26 -97.82
C GLU A 546 14.75 -91.78 -97.72
N GLN A 547 14.15 -92.40 -96.71
CA GLN A 547 14.15 -93.85 -96.57
C GLN A 547 13.40 -94.51 -97.73
N ALA A 548 12.21 -94.03 -98.09
CA ALA A 548 11.47 -94.52 -99.27
C ALA A 548 12.22 -94.28 -100.59
N LEU A 549 13.04 -93.22 -100.68
CA LEU A 549 13.95 -93.02 -101.81
C LEU A 549 15.11 -94.02 -101.78
N ARG A 550 15.75 -94.28 -100.64
CA ARG A 550 16.78 -95.34 -100.52
C ARG A 550 16.22 -96.72 -100.85
N GLU A 551 15.00 -97.03 -100.42
CA GLU A 551 14.31 -98.28 -100.75
C GLU A 551 13.99 -98.37 -102.24
N ARG A 552 13.52 -97.27 -102.87
CA ARG A 552 13.34 -97.19 -104.33
C ARG A 552 14.67 -97.33 -105.08
N ASP A 553 15.73 -96.70 -104.61
CA ASP A 553 17.03 -96.69 -105.27
C ASP A 553 17.73 -98.06 -105.11
N GLN A 554 17.50 -98.76 -104.00
CA GLN A 554 17.85 -100.17 -103.82
C GLN A 554 17.06 -101.08 -104.77
N ILE A 555 15.76 -100.81 -104.99
CA ILE A 555 14.95 -101.51 -105.99
C ILE A 555 15.43 -101.23 -107.41
N LEU A 556 15.93 -100.02 -107.69
CA LEU A 556 16.56 -99.69 -108.98
C LEU A 556 17.89 -100.42 -109.15
N GLU A 557 18.76 -100.47 -108.14
CA GLU A 557 20.01 -101.27 -108.17
C GLU A 557 19.71 -102.77 -108.36
N ASP A 558 18.67 -103.29 -107.70
CA ASP A 558 18.16 -104.66 -107.88
C ASP A 558 17.55 -104.91 -109.27
N LEU A 559 17.12 -103.87 -110.01
CA LEU A 559 16.59 -103.96 -111.37
C LEU A 559 17.69 -103.78 -112.42
N GLU A 560 18.64 -102.88 -112.19
CA GLU A 560 19.86 -102.70 -112.98
C GLU A 560 20.69 -103.99 -112.94
N LYS A 561 20.87 -104.60 -111.77
CA LYS A 561 21.53 -105.89 -111.63
C LYS A 561 20.79 -107.03 -112.33
N LYS A 562 19.45 -107.07 -112.29
CA LYS A 562 18.66 -108.03 -113.09
C LYS A 562 18.80 -107.77 -114.59
N LEU A 563 19.01 -106.52 -115.01
CA LEU A 563 19.34 -106.17 -116.38
C LEU A 563 20.75 -106.63 -116.76
N GLU A 564 21.75 -106.50 -115.88
CA GLU A 564 23.09 -107.07 -116.09
C GLU A 564 23.04 -108.61 -116.18
N ASP A 565 22.33 -109.28 -115.27
CA ASP A 565 22.11 -110.73 -115.30
C ASP A 565 21.41 -111.16 -116.62
N LEU A 566 20.38 -110.44 -117.07
CA LEU A 566 19.71 -110.69 -118.36
C LEU A 566 20.60 -110.38 -119.58
N ILE A 567 21.51 -109.40 -119.48
CA ILE A 567 22.49 -109.10 -120.54
C ILE A 567 23.55 -110.20 -120.60
N LEU A 568 23.97 -110.75 -119.46
CA LEU A 568 24.86 -111.91 -119.39
C LEU A 568 24.16 -113.16 -119.95
N GLU A 569 22.93 -113.45 -119.53
CA GLU A 569 22.12 -114.55 -120.07
C GLU A 569 21.91 -114.39 -121.58
N HIS A 570 21.68 -113.16 -122.07
CA HIS A 570 21.61 -112.88 -123.51
C HIS A 570 22.94 -113.12 -124.23
N GLN A 571 24.09 -112.76 -123.64
CA GLN A 571 25.41 -113.07 -124.19
C GLN A 571 25.73 -114.58 -124.16
N GLU A 572 25.19 -115.32 -123.20
CA GLU A 572 25.26 -116.79 -123.20
C GLU A 572 24.34 -117.38 -124.27
N PHE A 573 23.13 -116.85 -124.47
CA PHE A 573 22.28 -117.22 -125.60
C PHE A 573 22.88 -116.86 -126.97
N GLU A 574 23.63 -115.76 -127.10
CA GLU A 574 24.41 -115.42 -128.30
C GLU A 574 25.50 -116.48 -128.55
N LYS A 575 26.32 -116.82 -127.53
CA LYS A 575 27.34 -117.89 -127.62
C LYS A 575 26.71 -119.24 -127.99
N ILE A 576 25.60 -119.62 -127.37
CA ILE A 576 24.86 -120.85 -127.69
C ILE A 576 24.34 -120.81 -129.14
N ARG A 577 24.02 -119.63 -129.68
CA ARG A 577 23.64 -119.46 -131.10
C ARG A 577 24.85 -119.59 -132.04
N GLU A 578 26.01 -119.04 -131.68
CA GLU A 578 27.28 -119.24 -132.42
C GLU A 578 27.73 -120.71 -132.40
N GLU A 579 27.64 -121.38 -131.25
CA GLU A 579 27.95 -122.81 -131.11
C GLU A 579 26.96 -123.67 -131.92
N ASN A 580 25.66 -123.35 -131.92
CA ASN A 580 24.69 -124.01 -132.80
C ASN A 580 24.96 -123.71 -134.29
N ALA A 581 25.47 -122.54 -134.65
CA ALA A 581 25.89 -122.26 -136.02
C ALA A 581 27.07 -123.16 -136.42
N ARG A 582 28.10 -123.26 -135.57
CA ARG A 582 29.24 -124.18 -135.77
C ARG A 582 28.81 -125.64 -135.83
N PHE A 583 27.94 -126.11 -134.94
CA PHE A 583 27.43 -127.49 -134.99
C PHE A 583 26.61 -127.76 -136.26
N ASN A 584 25.96 -126.75 -136.86
CA ASN A 584 25.30 -126.91 -138.14
C ASN A 584 26.28 -126.89 -139.33
N GLU A 585 27.35 -126.11 -139.28
CA GLU A 585 28.47 -126.21 -140.24
C GLU A 585 29.14 -127.59 -140.14
N GLU A 586 29.53 -128.04 -138.94
CA GLU A 586 30.11 -129.37 -138.71
C GLU A 586 29.19 -130.51 -139.16
N ARG A 587 27.87 -130.38 -138.96
CA ARG A 587 26.88 -131.34 -139.50
C ARG A 587 26.81 -131.32 -141.02
N ALA A 588 26.86 -130.15 -141.66
CA ALA A 588 26.91 -130.05 -143.12
C ALA A 588 28.19 -130.69 -143.67
N ASP A 589 29.33 -130.43 -143.02
CA ASP A 589 30.65 -130.98 -143.34
C ASP A 589 30.69 -132.52 -143.15
N LEU A 590 30.01 -133.04 -142.11
CA LEU A 590 29.82 -134.49 -141.92
C LEU A 590 28.93 -135.11 -143.00
N VAL A 591 27.79 -134.48 -143.32
CA VAL A 591 26.88 -134.96 -144.37
C VAL A 591 27.60 -135.01 -145.71
N GLN A 592 28.32 -133.95 -146.09
CA GLN A 592 29.09 -133.90 -147.33
C GLN A 592 30.19 -135.00 -147.38
N LYS A 593 30.85 -135.30 -146.25
CA LYS A 593 31.82 -136.40 -146.15
C LYS A 593 31.15 -137.77 -146.28
N PHE A 594 29.98 -137.97 -145.69
CA PHE A 594 29.23 -139.23 -145.81
C PHE A 594 28.62 -139.44 -147.20
N GLU A 595 28.10 -138.39 -147.85
CA GLU A 595 27.64 -138.44 -149.24
C GLU A 595 28.80 -138.72 -150.19
N GLY A 596 29.97 -138.09 -149.98
CA GLY A 596 31.20 -138.40 -150.72
C GLY A 596 31.65 -139.85 -150.55
N GLN A 597 31.60 -140.40 -149.33
CA GLN A 597 31.90 -141.81 -149.08
C GLN A 597 30.87 -142.76 -149.70
N LEU A 598 29.57 -142.42 -149.67
CA LEU A 598 28.52 -143.20 -150.34
C LEU A 598 28.74 -143.25 -151.85
N ALA A 599 28.95 -142.10 -152.51
CA ALA A 599 29.25 -142.03 -153.93
C ALA A 599 30.52 -142.82 -154.31
N GLU A 600 31.54 -142.83 -153.43
CA GLU A 600 32.74 -143.62 -153.65
C GLU A 600 32.49 -145.14 -153.50
N GLN A 601 31.64 -145.56 -152.55
CA GLN A 601 31.23 -146.96 -152.38
C GLN A 601 30.33 -147.44 -153.53
N GLU A 602 29.39 -146.62 -154.00
CA GLU A 602 28.57 -146.91 -155.18
C GLU A 602 29.43 -147.04 -156.44
N SER A 603 30.43 -146.17 -156.63
CA SER A 603 31.43 -146.26 -157.70
C SER A 603 32.26 -147.56 -157.62
N LYS A 604 32.65 -147.99 -156.41
CA LYS A 604 33.34 -149.27 -156.17
C LYS A 604 32.43 -150.48 -156.47
N LEU A 605 31.16 -150.43 -156.09
CA LEU A 605 30.15 -151.45 -156.40
C LEU A 605 29.89 -151.56 -157.91
N ALA A 606 29.72 -150.43 -158.60
CA ALA A 606 29.55 -150.38 -160.06
C ALA A 606 30.76 -151.00 -160.79
N LYS A 607 32.00 -150.70 -160.34
CA LYS A 607 33.21 -151.36 -160.84
C LYS A 607 33.19 -152.88 -160.63
N MET A 608 32.85 -153.35 -159.44
CA MET A 608 32.74 -154.80 -159.18
C MET A 608 31.71 -155.47 -160.10
N GLN A 609 30.54 -154.86 -160.30
CA GLN A 609 29.50 -155.43 -161.17
C GLN A 609 29.94 -155.48 -162.64
N GLU A 610 30.67 -154.47 -163.13
CA GLU A 610 31.23 -154.46 -164.48
C GLU A 610 32.35 -155.50 -164.67
N ASP A 611 33.24 -155.69 -163.69
CA ASP A 611 34.26 -156.75 -163.76
C ASP A 611 33.67 -158.18 -163.60
N PHE A 612 32.57 -158.34 -162.87
CA PHE A 612 31.75 -159.57 -162.90
C PHE A 612 31.10 -159.80 -164.29
N ARG A 613 30.68 -158.73 -164.98
CA ARG A 613 30.19 -158.81 -166.37
C ARG A 613 31.30 -159.26 -167.33
N ARG A 614 32.50 -158.70 -167.16
CA ARG A 614 33.69 -159.00 -167.99
C ARG A 614 34.22 -160.42 -167.79
N THR A 615 34.23 -160.92 -166.55
CA THR A 615 34.61 -162.32 -166.27
C THR A 615 33.61 -163.30 -166.88
N ARG A 616 32.30 -163.07 -166.71
CA ARG A 616 31.23 -163.91 -167.31
C ARG A 616 31.33 -163.97 -168.84
N SER A 617 31.53 -162.81 -169.48
CA SER A 617 31.72 -162.71 -170.93
C SER A 617 33.04 -163.33 -171.44
N ARG A 618 34.08 -163.44 -170.58
CA ARG A 618 35.32 -164.18 -170.88
C ARG A 618 35.11 -165.70 -170.78
N THR A 619 34.32 -166.18 -169.82
CA THR A 619 33.98 -167.62 -169.71
C THR A 619 33.09 -168.10 -170.86
N GLU A 620 32.07 -167.33 -171.26
CA GLU A 620 31.19 -167.68 -172.38
C GLU A 620 31.95 -167.75 -173.71
N ARG A 621 32.85 -166.79 -173.97
CA ARG A 621 33.71 -166.79 -175.17
C ARG A 621 34.68 -167.97 -175.21
N LYS A 622 35.21 -168.42 -174.07
CA LYS A 622 35.99 -169.67 -174.01
C LYS A 622 35.14 -170.90 -174.32
N LEU A 623 33.90 -170.94 -173.83
CA LEU A 623 32.97 -172.03 -174.11
C LEU A 623 32.58 -172.08 -175.60
N THR A 624 32.33 -170.93 -176.23
CA THR A 624 32.04 -170.86 -177.69
C THR A 624 33.25 -171.14 -178.56
N ALA A 625 34.48 -170.89 -178.08
CA ALA A 625 35.71 -171.30 -178.76
C ALA A 625 35.87 -172.83 -178.74
N ALA A 626 35.71 -173.47 -177.56
CA ALA A 626 35.76 -174.93 -177.45
C ALA A 626 34.69 -175.63 -178.32
N SER A 627 33.46 -175.10 -178.36
CA SER A 627 32.42 -175.59 -179.27
C SER A 627 32.71 -175.33 -180.75
N ARG A 628 33.57 -174.35 -181.08
CA ARG A 628 34.05 -174.12 -182.46
C ARG A 628 35.14 -175.12 -182.84
N GLU A 629 36.17 -175.30 -182.01
CA GLU A 629 37.26 -176.25 -182.28
C GLU A 629 36.73 -177.70 -182.40
N LEU A 630 35.82 -178.11 -181.51
CA LEU A 630 35.18 -179.43 -181.61
C LEU A 630 34.33 -179.55 -182.90
N GLY A 631 33.65 -178.47 -183.29
CA GLY A 631 32.92 -178.39 -184.56
C GLY A 631 33.82 -178.31 -185.80
N GLU A 632 35.06 -177.84 -185.68
CA GLU A 632 36.07 -177.84 -186.74
C GLU A 632 36.76 -179.20 -186.87
N TRP A 633 36.93 -179.93 -185.76
CA TRP A 633 37.31 -181.34 -185.79
C TRP A 633 36.25 -182.22 -186.47
N VAL A 634 34.97 -182.05 -186.11
CA VAL A 634 33.86 -182.73 -186.81
C VAL A 634 33.78 -182.32 -188.28
N ARG A 635 33.95 -181.03 -188.62
CA ARG A 635 34.06 -180.59 -190.02
C ARG A 635 35.33 -181.07 -190.72
N GLY A 636 36.41 -181.42 -190.02
CA GLY A 636 37.59 -182.07 -190.60
C GLY A 636 37.28 -183.52 -191.01
N VAL A 637 36.59 -184.25 -190.14
CA VAL A 637 36.07 -185.60 -190.42
C VAL A 637 35.04 -185.55 -191.56
N ASP A 638 34.12 -184.58 -191.54
CA ASP A 638 33.14 -184.39 -192.62
C ASP A 638 33.70 -183.67 -193.86
N ALA A 639 34.91 -183.08 -193.82
CA ALA A 639 35.63 -182.63 -195.02
C ALA A 639 36.28 -183.83 -195.73
N LEU A 640 36.84 -184.78 -194.98
CA LEU A 640 37.21 -186.09 -195.51
C LEU A 640 35.98 -186.82 -196.07
N ARG A 641 34.86 -186.83 -195.33
CA ARG A 641 33.62 -187.49 -195.76
C ARG A 641 32.93 -186.83 -196.94
N SER A 642 32.92 -185.49 -197.01
CA SER A 642 32.34 -184.75 -198.15
C SER A 642 33.30 -184.58 -199.32
N GLY A 643 34.61 -184.79 -199.14
CA GLY A 643 35.52 -185.14 -200.23
C GLY A 643 35.13 -186.47 -200.86
N LEU A 644 34.82 -187.47 -200.02
CA LEU A 644 34.26 -188.76 -200.43
C LEU A 644 32.84 -188.67 -201.02
N GLN A 645 32.02 -187.71 -200.56
CA GLN A 645 30.61 -187.63 -200.97
C GLN A 645 30.35 -186.61 -202.09
N LYS A 646 31.21 -185.61 -202.34
CA LYS A 646 31.23 -184.87 -203.63
C LYS A 646 31.82 -185.70 -204.77
N LEU A 647 32.37 -186.88 -204.47
CA LEU A 647 32.74 -187.90 -205.44
C LEU A 647 31.58 -188.87 -205.78
N ILE A 648 30.47 -188.85 -205.02
CA ILE A 648 29.32 -189.76 -205.19
C ILE A 648 27.98 -189.02 -205.39
N MET A 649 27.83 -187.81 -204.85
CA MET A 649 26.58 -187.03 -204.81
C MET A 649 26.87 -185.53 -205.06
N PHE A 650 26.64 -184.94 -206.24
CA PHE A 650 25.98 -185.49 -207.44
C PHE A 650 24.50 -185.90 -207.20
N LEU A 651 23.91 -185.55 -206.04
CA LEU A 651 22.59 -186.02 -205.60
C LEU A 651 21.89 -185.14 -204.52
N ALA A 652 21.73 -183.84 -204.80
CA ALA A 652 20.63 -182.92 -204.36
C ALA A 652 20.57 -182.17 -202.97
N SER A 653 20.17 -180.89 -203.05
CA SER A 653 19.01 -180.17 -202.38
C SER A 653 18.87 -179.72 -200.89
N ASP A 654 18.68 -178.39 -200.71
CA ASP A 654 17.49 -177.62 -200.18
C ASP A 654 17.01 -177.46 -198.69
N THR A 655 16.51 -176.22 -198.38
CA THR A 655 15.34 -175.77 -197.51
C THR A 655 15.33 -175.52 -195.94
N THR A 656 14.92 -174.28 -195.53
CA THR A 656 13.97 -173.78 -194.44
C THR A 656 14.09 -174.02 -192.88
N SER A 657 13.58 -173.09 -192.01
CA SER A 657 13.29 -173.20 -190.52
C SER A 657 12.48 -171.98 -189.90
N LEU A 658 11.93 -172.01 -188.64
CA LEU A 658 10.88 -171.09 -188.06
C LEU A 658 10.79 -170.88 -186.49
N GLU A 659 10.13 -169.76 -186.02
CA GLU A 659 9.24 -169.56 -184.78
C GLU A 659 9.81 -169.41 -183.28
N PRO A 660 9.05 -169.30 -182.11
CA PRO A 660 8.28 -168.12 -181.50
C PRO A 660 8.19 -167.92 -179.90
N GLU A 661 7.31 -167.01 -179.34
CA GLU A 661 6.65 -166.86 -177.94
C GLU A 661 7.29 -166.19 -176.64
N LYS A 662 6.63 -165.79 -175.47
CA LYS A 662 5.40 -164.96 -175.07
C LYS A 662 5.16 -164.64 -173.51
N ARG A 663 4.61 -163.43 -173.10
CA ARG A 663 3.67 -163.00 -171.94
C ARG A 663 3.94 -162.85 -170.36
N ILE A 664 3.20 -161.90 -169.67
CA ILE A 664 2.65 -161.78 -168.22
C ILE A 664 3.12 -160.67 -167.15
N THR A 665 2.33 -160.33 -166.06
CA THR A 665 2.31 -159.04 -165.21
C THR A 665 1.74 -159.02 -163.71
N SER A 666 1.89 -157.89 -162.92
CA SER A 666 1.06 -157.32 -161.74
C SER A 666 1.37 -157.61 -160.21
N ALA A 667 0.84 -156.98 -159.09
CA ALA A 667 0.57 -155.57 -158.54
C ALA A 667 -0.26 -155.51 -157.16
N ARG A 668 -0.08 -154.59 -156.10
CA ARG A 668 -1.06 -154.24 -154.93
C ARG A 668 -0.67 -153.27 -153.71
N SER A 669 -1.64 -152.43 -153.16
CA SER A 669 -1.85 -151.78 -151.78
C SER A 669 -1.06 -150.50 -151.28
N MET A 670 -1.32 -149.71 -150.16
CA MET A 670 -2.26 -149.62 -148.96
C MET A 670 -2.46 -148.14 -148.35
N SER A 671 -2.97 -147.84 -147.10
CA SER A 671 -3.38 -146.46 -146.59
C SER A 671 -3.63 -146.14 -145.04
N THR A 672 -4.03 -144.87 -144.70
CA THR A 672 -4.61 -144.21 -143.45
C THR A 672 -3.66 -143.51 -142.40
N ARG A 673 -3.99 -142.58 -141.45
CA ARG A 673 -5.23 -141.93 -140.84
C ARG A 673 -4.93 -140.58 -140.05
N SER A 674 -5.95 -139.79 -139.63
CA SER A 674 -6.06 -138.82 -138.44
C SER A 674 -5.35 -137.43 -138.45
N ASP A 675 -5.59 -136.35 -137.63
CA ASP A 675 -6.64 -135.72 -136.70
C ASP A 675 -6.27 -134.18 -136.51
N GLY A 676 -6.75 -133.20 -135.68
CA GLY A 676 -7.63 -132.99 -134.48
C GLY A 676 -7.85 -131.44 -134.12
N ALA A 677 -8.28 -131.02 -132.89
CA ALA A 677 -8.58 -129.60 -132.43
C ALA A 677 -8.56 -129.40 -130.86
N SER A 678 -8.75 -128.28 -130.10
CA SER A 678 -9.20 -126.83 -130.24
C SER A 678 -8.33 -125.84 -129.35
N GLY A 679 -8.66 -124.68 -128.69
CA GLY A 679 -9.85 -123.88 -128.22
C GLY A 679 -9.44 -122.48 -127.56
N GLY A 680 -10.26 -121.73 -126.75
CA GLY A 680 -9.83 -120.41 -126.10
C GLY A 680 -10.78 -119.59 -125.14
N THR A 681 -10.33 -118.38 -124.66
CA THR A 681 -10.96 -117.32 -123.75
C THR A 681 -10.97 -117.58 -122.20
N PRO A 682 -11.33 -116.64 -121.27
CA PRO A 682 -10.84 -115.24 -120.98
C PRO A 682 -10.68 -114.84 -119.45
N LEU A 683 -10.37 -113.56 -119.16
CA LEU A 683 -10.73 -112.71 -117.96
C LEU A 683 -9.94 -112.69 -116.61
N GLN A 684 -9.62 -111.44 -116.20
CA GLN A 684 -9.67 -110.81 -114.84
C GLN A 684 -8.50 -110.86 -113.81
N GLU A 685 -8.40 -109.74 -113.08
CA GLU A 685 -7.64 -109.31 -111.86
C GLU A 685 -6.85 -110.37 -111.05
N LYS A 686 -5.66 -110.03 -110.53
CA LYS A 686 -5.48 -108.98 -109.50
C LYS A 686 -4.12 -108.28 -109.52
#